data_AF-A0AB73H9I6-F1
#
_entry.id   AF-A0AB73H9I6-F1
#
_cell.length_a   1.000
_cell.length_b   1.000
_cell.length_c   1.000
_cell.angle_alpha   90.00
_cell.angle_beta   90.00
_cell.angle_gamma   90.00
#
_symmetry.space_group_name_H-M   'P 1'
#
loop_
_entity.id
_entity.type
_entity.pdbx_description
1 polymer ?
#
loop_
_entity_poly.entity_id
_entity_poly.type
_entity_poly.pdbx_seq_one_letter_code
_entity_poly.pdbx_strand_id
1 'polypeptide(L)'
;MKSKGRLFLYVVLALSIVIGTNVFIKIDAYAAAAPPAAISQIFPDDALAKEIQTALGKSSTAEVVTQTDLDTINSLTLTSKGISSIEGMNYLTNLETLILSSNQVSDISPLKGLTNLTKLQLSGNPISDISALSNLKNLQALDINDAQITDITPLSGLTNLKGLGLYNNQLDNLSGVNNLQQLRSLNVSNNKLTNIDELQALSNLGVLYANGNQINNLQGLSTLKNLFLLDLSTNQIVDTTPLAGLTNVQTLYLSNNQISDVSGLSSLINLDWLDISQNKISNIRPLNSLTKLTIIQMTNQLIVNEPISFESTITIPNLIKNIAEQTIDPDTISDNGVYANGSVTWNLPTYIPKVSYTFIERDTVGNATGNFSGTVEQPLVQYFKATFNIEGQETTENVETGTLLQEPPTPVKEGYTFNGWYDAETGGTKWDFTADTMPANDITLYAQFSINSYTATFDADGVISTQTVDYQGLLEEPPAPTKDGYTFKGWYDAKSGGTKWDFANNQMPAKDITLYAQFSINSYTATFDVDGVISTQTVDYQGLLEEPPAPTKDGYTFTGWYNAKSGGTKWDFTNNQMPAKDITLYAQFSKDAASGGDGGGTDEGGGNSENSTDGTTNTDTINHIVLPATGDHRVLFPIFIGTFLTGLALLTLRRK
;
A
#
# COMPACT_ATOMS: atom_id res chain seq x y z
N MET A 1 38.87 -6.13 -37.75
CA MET A 1 40.36 -6.27 -37.69
C MET A 1 40.99 -4.88 -37.60
N LYS A 2 42.33 -4.79 -37.50
CA LYS A 2 43.17 -3.56 -37.43
C LYS A 2 42.74 -2.50 -38.48
N SER A 3 42.94 -1.18 -38.34
CA SER A 3 44.04 -0.46 -37.67
C SER A 3 43.73 1.01 -37.30
N LYS A 4 44.59 1.58 -36.44
CA LYS A 4 44.97 3.01 -36.30
C LYS A 4 45.12 3.71 -37.67
N GLY A 5 44.95 5.03 -37.85
CA GLY A 5 44.78 6.13 -36.89
C GLY A 5 45.85 7.25 -37.09
N ARG A 6 45.51 8.52 -36.80
CA ARG A 6 46.26 9.79 -37.11
C ARG A 6 46.22 10.20 -38.60
N LEU A 7 46.48 11.44 -39.04
CA LEU A 7 46.37 12.82 -38.50
C LEU A 7 47.07 13.73 -39.54
N PHE A 8 46.39 14.67 -40.21
CA PHE A 8 46.84 16.08 -40.34
C PHE A 8 45.82 16.99 -41.05
N LEU A 9 46.00 18.29 -40.83
CA LEU A 9 45.24 19.43 -41.35
C LEU A 9 45.76 19.90 -42.72
N TYR A 10 44.87 20.33 -43.63
CA TYR A 10 45.03 21.56 -44.44
C TYR A 10 43.67 22.02 -45.02
N VAL A 11 43.63 23.25 -45.55
CA VAL A 11 42.42 24.09 -45.71
C VAL A 11 42.27 24.56 -47.17
N VAL A 12 41.04 24.79 -47.65
CA VAL A 12 40.59 26.00 -48.42
C VAL A 12 39.13 25.84 -48.92
N LEU A 13 38.30 26.87 -48.62
CA LEU A 13 37.03 27.37 -49.21
C LEU A 13 36.06 26.41 -49.97
N ALA A 14 34.73 26.55 -49.90
CA ALA A 14 33.78 27.50 -49.27
C ALA A 14 32.45 26.74 -48.95
N LEU A 15 31.38 27.26 -48.32
CA LEU A 15 30.80 28.60 -48.32
C LEU A 15 29.87 28.81 -47.09
N SER A 16 29.58 30.08 -46.74
CA SER A 16 28.48 30.57 -45.87
C SER A 16 28.20 29.87 -44.51
N ILE A 17 28.83 30.38 -43.44
CA ILE A 17 28.15 30.61 -42.15
C ILE A 17 28.45 32.07 -41.76
N VAL A 18 27.42 32.85 -41.41
CA VAL A 18 27.58 34.23 -40.91
C VAL A 18 27.45 34.24 -39.39
N ILE A 19 28.32 34.99 -38.74
CA ILE A 19 28.45 35.04 -37.28
C ILE A 19 27.33 35.91 -36.68
N GLY A 20 26.61 35.34 -35.72
CA GLY A 20 25.64 36.06 -34.89
C GLY A 20 25.97 35.91 -33.41
N THR A 21 26.99 36.61 -32.92
CA THR A 21 27.29 36.70 -31.48
C THR A 21 26.27 37.60 -30.81
N ASN A 22 25.05 37.10 -30.62
CA ASN A 22 24.11 37.68 -29.68
C ASN A 22 24.66 37.43 -28.27
N VAL A 23 25.44 38.42 -27.80
CA VAL A 23 25.62 38.66 -26.38
C VAL A 23 24.21 38.77 -25.82
N PHE A 24 23.80 37.80 -25.00
CA PHE A 24 22.71 38.03 -24.07
C PHE A 24 23.22 39.10 -23.11
N ILE A 25 22.95 40.36 -23.47
CA ILE A 25 22.86 41.42 -22.48
C ILE A 25 21.72 40.95 -21.60
N LYS A 26 22.10 40.42 -20.44
CA LYS A 26 21.20 40.32 -19.31
C LYS A 26 20.90 41.78 -18.98
N ILE A 27 19.81 42.31 -19.54
CA ILE A 27 19.31 43.63 -19.19
C ILE A 27 18.95 43.46 -17.72
N ASP A 28 19.78 44.00 -16.85
CA ASP A 28 19.48 44.05 -15.43
C ASP A 28 18.12 44.72 -15.29
N ALA A 29 17.17 44.02 -14.65
CA ALA A 29 15.83 44.52 -14.48
C ALA A 29 15.90 45.78 -13.61
N TYR A 30 15.90 46.95 -14.25
CA TYR A 30 15.85 48.23 -13.58
C TYR A 30 14.52 48.28 -12.82
N ALA A 31 14.60 48.27 -11.49
CA ALA A 31 13.44 48.47 -10.63
C ALA A 31 12.79 49.83 -10.94
N ALA A 32 11.46 49.91 -10.80
CA ALA A 32 10.70 51.09 -11.15
C ALA A 32 11.21 52.35 -10.41
N ALA A 33 11.62 53.34 -11.18
CA ALA A 33 11.93 54.66 -10.64
C ALA A 33 10.67 55.26 -10.00
N ALA A 34 10.81 55.84 -8.81
CA ALA A 34 9.71 56.55 -8.18
C ALA A 34 9.40 57.85 -8.95
N PRO A 35 8.11 58.21 -9.15
CA PRO A 35 7.76 59.49 -9.73
C PRO A 35 8.20 60.67 -8.82
N PRO A 36 8.65 61.81 -9.39
CA PRO A 36 8.65 62.14 -10.80
C PRO A 36 9.87 61.58 -11.57
N ALA A 37 9.59 60.78 -12.60
CA ALA A 37 10.58 60.17 -13.50
C ALA A 37 9.96 59.98 -14.90
N ALA A 38 10.75 59.56 -15.89
CA ALA A 38 10.22 59.26 -17.22
C ALA A 38 9.30 58.03 -17.19
N ILE A 39 8.29 57.97 -18.06
CA ILE A 39 7.33 56.83 -18.10
C ILE A 39 8.06 55.50 -18.28
N SER A 40 9.05 55.41 -19.17
CA SER A 40 9.88 54.20 -19.36
C SER A 40 10.87 53.88 -18.23
N GLN A 41 10.99 54.76 -17.22
CA GLN A 41 11.75 54.50 -16.00
C GLN A 41 10.83 54.06 -14.85
N ILE A 42 9.59 54.56 -14.81
CA ILE A 42 8.56 54.14 -13.85
C ILE A 42 8.01 52.76 -14.26
N PHE A 43 7.82 52.53 -15.56
CA PHE A 43 7.32 51.28 -16.14
C PHE A 43 8.39 50.70 -17.08
N PRO A 44 9.22 49.74 -16.63
CA PRO A 44 10.36 49.22 -17.43
C PRO A 44 9.97 48.32 -18.61
N ASP A 45 8.71 47.86 -18.69
CA ASP A 45 8.17 47.08 -19.80
C ASP A 45 7.71 48.04 -20.92
N ASP A 46 8.33 47.96 -22.10
CA ASP A 46 8.06 48.87 -23.24
C ASP A 46 6.59 48.86 -23.70
N ALA A 47 5.89 47.72 -23.59
CA ALA A 47 4.49 47.62 -23.96
C ALA A 47 3.61 48.33 -22.92
N LEU A 48 3.85 48.10 -21.63
CA LEU A 48 3.15 48.81 -20.56
C LEU A 48 3.44 50.32 -20.59
N ALA A 49 4.70 50.72 -20.72
CA ALA A 49 5.10 52.13 -20.79
C ALA A 49 4.36 52.89 -21.90
N LYS A 50 4.20 52.26 -23.08
CA LYS A 50 3.48 52.83 -24.22
C LYS A 50 1.96 52.95 -23.98
N GLU A 51 1.35 51.99 -23.30
CA GLU A 51 -0.07 52.07 -22.94
C GLU A 51 -0.30 53.12 -21.84
N ILE A 52 0.60 53.26 -20.86
CA ILE A 52 0.57 54.36 -19.87
C ILE A 52 0.78 55.72 -20.53
N GLN A 53 1.73 55.85 -21.46
CA GLN A 53 1.93 57.06 -22.27
C GLN A 53 0.63 57.45 -22.99
N THR A 54 -0.07 56.47 -23.56
CA THR A 54 -1.35 56.66 -24.26
C THR A 54 -2.46 57.08 -23.28
N ALA A 55 -2.56 56.44 -22.11
CA ALA A 55 -3.53 56.78 -21.08
C ALA A 55 -3.35 58.20 -20.51
N LEU A 56 -2.10 58.66 -20.37
CA LEU A 56 -1.75 60.01 -19.91
C LEU A 56 -1.76 61.09 -21.02
N GLY A 57 -2.07 60.71 -22.27
CA GLY A 57 -2.09 61.63 -23.42
C GLY A 57 -0.71 62.23 -23.78
N LYS A 58 0.39 61.57 -23.41
CA LYS A 58 1.77 62.06 -23.59
C LYS A 58 2.27 61.71 -25.00
N SER A 59 3.23 62.48 -25.51
CA SER A 59 3.82 62.29 -26.86
C SER A 59 4.97 61.27 -26.88
N SER A 60 5.63 61.00 -25.75
CA SER A 60 6.71 60.01 -25.64
C SER A 60 6.80 59.35 -24.26
N THR A 61 7.22 58.09 -24.21
CA THR A 61 7.59 57.39 -22.96
C THR A 61 8.78 58.04 -22.23
N ALA A 62 9.54 58.90 -22.90
CA ALA A 62 10.62 59.68 -22.29
C ALA A 62 10.15 60.93 -21.53
N GLU A 63 8.85 61.27 -21.56
CA GLU A 63 8.32 62.39 -20.79
C GLU A 63 8.28 62.08 -19.29
N VAL A 64 8.66 63.06 -18.48
CA VAL A 64 8.60 62.97 -17.02
C VAL A 64 7.16 63.17 -16.56
N VAL A 65 6.66 62.26 -15.72
CA VAL A 65 5.32 62.30 -15.14
C VAL A 65 5.38 62.26 -13.61
N THR A 66 4.47 62.99 -12.97
CA THR A 66 4.38 63.09 -11.50
C THR A 66 3.39 62.07 -10.94
N GLN A 67 3.38 61.88 -9.62
CA GLN A 67 2.33 61.07 -8.97
C GLN A 67 0.93 61.63 -9.29
N THR A 68 0.77 62.95 -9.36
CA THR A 68 -0.49 63.61 -9.74
C THR A 68 -0.92 63.31 -11.18
N ASP A 69 0.02 63.05 -12.11
CA ASP A 69 -0.33 62.54 -13.46
C ASP A 69 -0.85 61.10 -13.36
N LEU A 70 -0.12 60.22 -12.65
CA LEU A 70 -0.46 58.80 -12.49
C LEU A 70 -1.80 58.59 -11.78
N ASP A 71 -2.09 59.41 -10.77
CA ASP A 71 -3.34 59.39 -10.00
C ASP A 71 -4.59 59.76 -10.83
N THR A 72 -4.43 60.21 -12.08
CA THR A 72 -5.56 60.36 -13.03
C THR A 72 -6.02 59.04 -13.64
N ILE A 73 -5.20 57.98 -13.57
CA ILE A 73 -5.52 56.67 -14.16
C ILE A 73 -6.36 55.84 -13.16
N ASN A 74 -7.67 55.77 -13.42
CA ASN A 74 -8.59 54.92 -12.65
C ASN A 74 -8.99 53.62 -13.37
N SER A 75 -8.69 53.47 -14.67
CA SER A 75 -9.04 52.29 -15.46
C SER A 75 -8.01 52.02 -16.56
N LEU A 76 -7.57 50.76 -16.70
CA LEU A 76 -6.66 50.31 -17.75
C LEU A 76 -7.16 49.02 -18.43
N THR A 77 -7.11 49.01 -19.76
CA THR A 77 -7.44 47.84 -20.60
C THR A 77 -6.26 47.48 -21.50
N LEU A 78 -5.56 46.41 -21.11
CA LEU A 78 -4.24 46.02 -21.59
C LEU A 78 -4.25 44.60 -22.20
N THR A 79 -5.41 44.14 -22.71
CA THR A 79 -5.56 42.80 -23.28
C THR A 79 -4.66 42.57 -24.50
N SER A 80 -3.94 41.44 -24.54
CA SER A 80 -3.12 41.00 -25.68
C SER A 80 -2.08 42.03 -26.15
N LYS A 81 -1.43 42.74 -25.22
CA LYS A 81 -0.45 43.80 -25.51
C LYS A 81 0.99 43.31 -25.61
N GLY A 82 1.28 42.10 -25.15
CA GLY A 82 2.64 41.56 -25.08
C GLY A 82 3.39 42.00 -23.82
N ILE A 83 2.66 42.37 -22.76
CA ILE A 83 3.25 42.83 -21.50
C ILE A 83 3.84 41.62 -20.75
N SER A 84 5.09 41.74 -20.34
CA SER A 84 5.85 40.73 -19.61
C SER A 84 6.00 41.05 -18.12
N SER A 85 6.08 42.34 -17.79
CA SER A 85 6.18 42.84 -16.41
C SER A 85 5.19 43.97 -16.17
N ILE A 86 4.67 44.02 -14.94
CA ILE A 86 3.82 45.11 -14.44
C ILE A 86 4.50 45.93 -13.34
N GLU A 87 5.83 45.85 -13.27
CA GLU A 87 6.66 46.69 -12.42
C GLU A 87 6.36 48.18 -12.63
N GLY A 88 6.18 48.92 -11.53
CA GLY A 88 5.68 50.29 -11.53
C GLY A 88 4.17 50.46 -11.38
N MET A 89 3.34 49.42 -11.59
CA MET A 89 1.88 49.54 -11.39
C MET A 89 1.50 49.90 -9.95
N ASN A 90 2.37 49.64 -8.97
CA ASN A 90 2.21 50.05 -7.57
C ASN A 90 2.03 51.57 -7.37
N TYR A 91 2.40 52.41 -8.35
CA TYR A 91 2.19 53.86 -8.32
C TYR A 91 0.81 54.30 -8.86
N LEU A 92 -0.01 53.39 -9.43
CA LEU A 92 -1.34 53.71 -9.97
C LEU A 92 -2.42 53.66 -8.87
N THR A 93 -2.28 54.49 -7.85
CA THR A 93 -3.00 54.30 -6.56
C THR A 93 -4.53 54.40 -6.66
N ASN A 94 -5.05 55.16 -7.63
CA ASN A 94 -6.49 55.33 -7.88
C ASN A 94 -7.10 54.31 -8.86
N LEU A 95 -6.38 53.24 -9.22
CA LEU A 95 -6.85 52.25 -10.18
C LEU A 95 -8.01 51.41 -9.62
N GLU A 96 -9.21 51.59 -10.19
CA GLU A 96 -10.43 50.86 -9.84
C GLU A 96 -10.69 49.65 -10.75
N THR A 97 -10.24 49.70 -12.01
CA THR A 97 -10.41 48.63 -13.00
C THR A 97 -9.10 48.33 -13.72
N LEU A 98 -8.70 47.05 -13.73
CA LEU A 98 -7.53 46.57 -14.47
C LEU A 98 -7.88 45.31 -15.26
N ILE A 99 -7.65 45.36 -16.57
CA ILE A 99 -7.79 44.22 -17.48
C ILE A 99 -6.43 43.98 -18.12
N LEU A 100 -5.79 42.86 -17.78
CA LEU A 100 -4.44 42.43 -18.17
C LEU A 100 -4.43 41.09 -18.93
N SER A 101 -5.61 40.60 -19.36
CA SER A 101 -5.75 39.26 -19.92
C SER A 101 -4.90 39.01 -21.18
N SER A 102 -4.49 37.76 -21.38
CA SER A 102 -3.75 37.28 -22.56
C SER A 102 -2.37 37.95 -22.77
N ASN A 103 -1.61 38.12 -21.69
CA ASN A 103 -0.25 38.65 -21.70
C ASN A 103 0.76 37.58 -21.21
N GLN A 104 1.94 37.99 -20.75
CA GLN A 104 3.02 37.10 -20.27
C GLN A 104 3.39 37.37 -18.81
N VAL A 105 2.49 38.02 -18.05
CA VAL A 105 2.74 38.44 -16.66
C VAL A 105 2.72 37.23 -15.73
N SER A 106 3.81 36.99 -14.99
CA SER A 106 3.89 35.95 -13.96
C SER A 106 3.93 36.53 -12.54
N ASP A 107 4.68 37.61 -12.34
CA ASP A 107 4.72 38.36 -11.08
C ASP A 107 3.61 39.42 -11.03
N ILE A 108 2.72 39.31 -10.05
CA ILE A 108 1.66 40.29 -9.77
C ILE A 108 1.85 41.04 -8.44
N SER A 109 3.03 40.95 -7.83
CA SER A 109 3.36 41.65 -6.58
C SER A 109 3.21 43.19 -6.63
N PRO A 110 3.37 43.90 -7.77
CA PRO A 110 3.07 45.34 -7.86
C PRO A 110 1.60 45.70 -7.59
N LEU A 111 0.66 44.75 -7.75
CA LEU A 111 -0.76 44.99 -7.48
C LEU A 111 -1.09 45.09 -5.98
N LYS A 112 -0.20 44.62 -5.10
CA LYS A 112 -0.47 44.40 -3.65
C LYS A 112 -0.96 45.63 -2.88
N GLY A 113 -0.63 46.83 -3.34
CA GLY A 113 -1.06 48.10 -2.74
C GLY A 113 -2.33 48.72 -3.34
N LEU A 114 -2.84 48.20 -4.47
CA LEU A 114 -3.88 48.85 -5.28
C LEU A 114 -5.29 48.60 -4.75
N THR A 115 -5.51 48.93 -3.47
CA THR A 115 -6.72 48.59 -2.71
C THR A 115 -8.02 49.22 -3.23
N ASN A 116 -7.95 50.16 -4.16
CA ASN A 116 -9.11 50.72 -4.86
C ASN A 116 -9.67 49.81 -5.97
N LEU A 117 -8.94 48.75 -6.38
CA LEU A 117 -9.40 47.81 -7.40
C LEU A 117 -10.74 47.16 -7.02
N THR A 118 -11.75 47.36 -7.86
CA THR A 118 -13.07 46.72 -7.79
C THR A 118 -13.24 45.62 -8.85
N LYS A 119 -12.56 45.76 -9.99
CA LYS A 119 -12.53 44.77 -11.08
C LYS A 119 -11.09 44.48 -11.50
N LEU A 120 -10.72 43.20 -11.49
CA LEU A 120 -9.42 42.71 -11.94
C LEU A 120 -9.59 41.49 -12.86
N GLN A 121 -9.08 41.59 -14.09
CA GLN A 121 -9.00 40.45 -15.03
C GLN A 121 -7.54 40.20 -15.39
N LEU A 122 -7.08 38.99 -15.13
CA LEU A 122 -5.72 38.50 -15.30
C LEU A 122 -5.65 37.24 -16.19
N SER A 123 -6.79 36.77 -16.70
CA SER A 123 -6.91 35.50 -17.43
C SER A 123 -5.90 35.31 -18.58
N GLY A 124 -5.39 34.11 -18.79
CA GLY A 124 -4.44 33.80 -19.87
C GLY A 124 -3.07 34.42 -19.61
N ASN A 125 -2.57 34.32 -18.37
CA ASN A 125 -1.24 34.75 -17.94
C ASN A 125 -0.60 33.64 -17.07
N PRO A 126 0.74 33.46 -17.12
CA PRO A 126 1.47 32.42 -16.37
C PRO A 126 1.62 32.74 -14.86
N ILE A 127 0.50 33.02 -14.19
CA ILE A 127 0.43 33.37 -12.76
C ILE A 127 0.25 32.09 -11.93
N SER A 128 1.01 31.98 -10.84
CA SER A 128 0.90 30.87 -9.87
C SER A 128 0.78 31.37 -8.42
N ASP A 129 1.59 32.35 -8.01
CA ASP A 129 1.39 33.08 -6.75
C ASP A 129 0.35 34.19 -6.91
N ILE A 130 -0.67 34.19 -6.05
CA ILE A 130 -1.70 35.24 -5.94
C ILE A 130 -1.72 35.94 -4.58
N SER A 131 -0.68 35.76 -3.76
CA SER A 131 -0.52 36.36 -2.42
C SER A 131 -0.69 37.88 -2.40
N ALA A 132 -0.33 38.56 -3.50
CA ALA A 132 -0.53 39.98 -3.71
C ALA A 132 -2.00 40.43 -3.58
N LEU A 133 -2.95 39.58 -3.98
CA LEU A 133 -4.39 39.93 -4.02
C LEU A 133 -5.02 40.02 -2.62
N SER A 134 -4.39 39.47 -1.59
CA SER A 134 -4.92 39.27 -0.23
C SER A 134 -5.48 40.52 0.49
N ASN A 135 -5.07 41.72 0.08
CA ASN A 135 -5.54 42.98 0.68
C ASN A 135 -6.48 43.81 -0.22
N LEU A 136 -6.82 43.32 -1.41
CA LEU A 136 -7.65 44.03 -2.40
C LEU A 136 -9.14 43.90 -2.10
N LYS A 137 -9.54 44.21 -0.86
CA LYS A 137 -10.85 43.91 -0.26
C LYS A 137 -12.04 44.61 -0.92
N ASN A 138 -11.79 45.58 -1.81
CA ASN A 138 -12.82 46.23 -2.64
C ASN A 138 -13.15 45.46 -3.92
N LEU A 139 -12.41 44.39 -4.26
CA LEU A 139 -12.69 43.53 -5.41
C LEU A 139 -14.09 42.93 -5.30
N GLN A 140 -14.89 43.18 -6.33
CA GLN A 140 -16.21 42.60 -6.56
C GLN A 140 -16.18 41.59 -7.72
N ALA A 141 -15.13 41.65 -8.53
CA ALA A 141 -15.02 41.00 -9.82
C ALA A 141 -13.56 40.58 -10.06
N LEU A 142 -13.30 39.27 -9.99
CA LEU A 142 -11.97 38.69 -10.20
C LEU A 142 -12.02 37.56 -11.23
N ASP A 143 -11.08 37.57 -12.16
CA ASP A 143 -10.99 36.62 -13.27
C ASP A 143 -9.51 36.25 -13.50
N ILE A 144 -9.13 35.03 -13.14
CA ILE A 144 -7.79 34.45 -13.34
C ILE A 144 -7.91 33.07 -14.02
N ASN A 145 -8.81 32.98 -15.00
CA ASN A 145 -8.97 31.82 -15.86
C ASN A 145 -7.70 31.56 -16.70
N ASP A 146 -7.36 30.31 -17.03
CA ASP A 146 -6.19 29.96 -17.85
C ASP A 146 -4.86 30.45 -17.24
N ALA A 147 -4.57 29.99 -16.03
CA ALA A 147 -3.37 30.30 -15.25
C ALA A 147 -2.77 29.01 -14.64
N GLN A 148 -1.92 29.15 -13.60
CA GLN A 148 -1.19 28.04 -12.99
C GLN A 148 -1.41 27.94 -11.47
N ILE A 149 -2.58 28.38 -10.99
CA ILE A 149 -2.89 28.49 -9.57
C ILE A 149 -3.19 27.10 -8.97
N THR A 150 -2.57 26.80 -7.83
CA THR A 150 -2.88 25.66 -6.96
C THR A 150 -3.45 26.05 -5.59
N ASP A 151 -3.19 27.28 -5.13
CA ASP A 151 -3.62 27.79 -3.82
C ASP A 151 -4.47 29.06 -3.99
N ILE A 152 -5.68 29.06 -3.43
CA ILE A 152 -6.60 30.21 -3.42
C ILE A 152 -6.90 30.74 -2.01
N THR A 153 -6.17 30.29 -0.99
CA THR A 153 -6.27 30.82 0.37
C THR A 153 -6.04 32.35 0.47
N PRO A 154 -5.22 33.01 -0.39
CA PRO A 154 -5.13 34.47 -0.39
C PRO A 154 -6.45 35.20 -0.71
N LEU A 155 -7.41 34.53 -1.37
CA LEU A 155 -8.71 35.13 -1.70
C LEU A 155 -9.66 35.18 -0.49
N SER A 156 -9.38 34.45 0.59
CA SER A 156 -10.28 34.29 1.75
C SER A 156 -10.72 35.57 2.46
N GLY A 157 -9.96 36.66 2.31
CA GLY A 157 -10.28 37.98 2.85
C GLY A 157 -11.14 38.87 1.93
N LEU A 158 -11.45 38.43 0.70
CA LEU A 158 -12.06 39.26 -0.35
C LEU A 158 -13.59 39.16 -0.34
N THR A 159 -14.20 39.35 0.83
CA THR A 159 -15.62 39.09 1.11
C THR A 159 -16.64 39.94 0.32
N ASN A 160 -16.17 40.86 -0.52
CA ASN A 160 -16.98 41.66 -1.46
C ASN A 160 -17.08 41.04 -2.87
N LEU A 161 -16.36 39.95 -3.16
CA LEU A 161 -16.40 39.26 -4.44
C LEU A 161 -17.83 38.76 -4.76
N LYS A 162 -18.26 39.06 -5.99
CA LYS A 162 -19.58 38.72 -6.56
C LYS A 162 -19.44 37.78 -7.75
N GLY A 163 -18.35 37.92 -8.52
CA GLY A 163 -17.93 36.98 -9.56
C GLY A 163 -16.47 36.57 -9.40
N LEU A 164 -16.19 35.27 -9.52
CA LEU A 164 -14.85 34.68 -9.44
C LEU A 164 -14.64 33.66 -10.58
N GLY A 165 -13.66 33.92 -11.45
CA GLY A 165 -13.19 33.02 -12.50
C GLY A 165 -11.85 32.37 -12.15
N LEU A 166 -11.84 31.04 -12.10
CA LEU A 166 -10.69 30.15 -11.86
C LEU A 166 -10.67 28.96 -12.85
N TYR A 167 -11.29 29.12 -14.02
CA TYR A 167 -11.29 28.11 -15.10
C TYR A 167 -9.86 27.72 -15.51
N ASN A 168 -9.63 26.46 -15.86
CA ASN A 168 -8.36 25.95 -16.39
C ASN A 168 -7.16 26.35 -15.51
N ASN A 169 -7.17 25.85 -14.29
CA ASN A 169 -6.12 26.00 -13.28
C ASN A 169 -5.74 24.62 -12.73
N GLN A 170 -5.15 24.53 -11.54
CA GLN A 170 -4.61 23.29 -10.98
C GLN A 170 -5.16 22.94 -9.58
N LEU A 171 -6.31 23.50 -9.20
CA LEU A 171 -6.93 23.37 -7.89
C LEU A 171 -7.44 21.95 -7.63
N ASP A 172 -7.09 21.34 -6.50
CA ASP A 172 -7.62 20.05 -6.02
C ASP A 172 -8.65 20.20 -4.87
N ASN A 173 -8.72 21.39 -4.26
CA ASN A 173 -9.66 21.81 -3.22
C ASN A 173 -10.02 23.30 -3.40
N LEU A 174 -10.96 23.82 -2.60
CA LEU A 174 -11.42 25.21 -2.66
C LEU A 174 -11.18 25.99 -1.35
N SER A 175 -10.16 25.62 -0.56
CA SER A 175 -9.72 26.34 0.64
C SER A 175 -9.41 27.80 0.32
N GLY A 176 -10.33 28.70 0.69
CA GLY A 176 -10.27 30.12 0.36
C GLY A 176 -11.60 30.69 -0.11
N VAL A 177 -12.50 29.89 -0.69
CA VAL A 177 -13.81 30.40 -1.15
C VAL A 177 -14.87 30.50 -0.04
N ASN A 178 -14.73 29.70 1.03
CA ASN A 178 -15.73 29.52 2.11
C ASN A 178 -16.26 30.82 2.75
N ASN A 179 -15.45 31.87 2.82
CA ASN A 179 -15.84 33.18 3.39
C ASN A 179 -16.44 34.15 2.37
N LEU A 180 -16.48 33.82 1.08
CA LEU A 180 -16.93 34.69 -0.01
C LEU A 180 -18.47 34.73 -0.12
N GLN A 181 -19.16 35.01 0.98
CA GLN A 181 -20.62 34.89 1.08
C GLN A 181 -21.41 35.87 0.17
N GLN A 182 -20.77 36.89 -0.41
CA GLN A 182 -21.36 37.73 -1.46
C GLN A 182 -21.28 37.14 -2.87
N LEU A 183 -20.58 36.00 -3.06
CA LEU A 183 -20.34 35.39 -4.36
C LEU A 183 -21.64 34.86 -4.97
N ARG A 184 -21.84 35.20 -6.24
CA ARG A 184 -23.07 34.96 -7.01
C ARG A 184 -22.81 34.12 -8.26
N SER A 185 -21.58 34.17 -8.74
CA SER A 185 -21.11 33.44 -9.93
C SER A 185 -19.69 32.92 -9.68
N LEU A 186 -19.50 31.61 -9.82
CA LEU A 186 -18.21 30.93 -9.69
C LEU A 186 -17.95 30.05 -10.92
N ASN A 187 -16.73 30.09 -11.44
CA ASN A 187 -16.24 29.12 -12.42
C ASN A 187 -14.93 28.51 -11.90
N VAL A 188 -14.95 27.20 -11.66
CA VAL A 188 -13.81 26.35 -11.25
C VAL A 188 -13.66 25.15 -12.20
N SER A 189 -14.20 25.25 -13.41
CA SER A 189 -14.13 24.20 -14.43
C SER A 189 -12.71 23.98 -14.94
N ASN A 190 -12.41 22.78 -15.45
CA ASN A 190 -11.06 22.36 -15.84
C ASN A 190 -10.04 22.54 -14.69
N ASN A 191 -10.27 21.83 -13.59
CA ASN A 191 -9.37 21.75 -12.43
C ASN A 191 -9.22 20.27 -12.01
N LYS A 192 -8.82 20.00 -10.76
CA LYS A 192 -8.57 18.65 -10.21
C LYS A 192 -9.48 18.33 -9.02
N LEU A 193 -10.58 19.07 -8.85
CA LEU A 193 -11.47 18.96 -7.69
C LEU A 193 -12.13 17.57 -7.61
N THR A 194 -12.12 16.95 -6.43
CA THR A 194 -12.77 15.65 -6.16
C THR A 194 -14.10 15.78 -5.40
N ASN A 195 -14.27 16.91 -4.73
CA ASN A 195 -15.45 17.33 -4.00
C ASN A 195 -15.55 18.87 -4.07
N ILE A 196 -16.59 19.44 -3.46
CA ILE A 196 -16.89 20.87 -3.44
C ILE A 196 -17.46 21.30 -2.08
N ASP A 197 -16.97 20.68 -1.00
CA ASP A 197 -17.53 20.81 0.34
C ASP A 197 -17.20 22.14 1.05
N GLU A 198 -16.38 23.01 0.47
CA GLU A 198 -16.21 24.39 0.90
C GLU A 198 -17.34 25.32 0.40
N LEU A 199 -18.14 24.89 -0.59
CA LEU A 199 -19.19 25.74 -1.19
C LEU A 199 -20.44 25.90 -0.32
N GLN A 200 -20.71 25.01 0.64
CA GLN A 200 -21.97 24.95 1.40
C GLN A 200 -22.33 26.21 2.21
N ALA A 201 -21.36 27.10 2.45
CA ALA A 201 -21.58 28.42 3.07
C ALA A 201 -22.04 29.52 2.09
N LEU A 202 -21.90 29.31 0.77
CA LEU A 202 -22.07 30.34 -0.27
C LEU A 202 -23.52 30.49 -0.71
N SER A 203 -24.42 30.72 0.24
CA SER A 203 -25.87 30.72 0.02
C SER A 203 -26.39 31.72 -1.02
N ASN A 204 -25.59 32.69 -1.47
CA ASN A 204 -25.95 33.64 -2.55
C ASN A 204 -25.51 33.18 -3.95
N LEU A 205 -24.83 32.03 -4.09
CA LEU A 205 -24.36 31.50 -5.36
C LEU A 205 -25.55 31.11 -6.24
N GLY A 206 -25.63 31.71 -7.43
CA GLY A 206 -26.68 31.48 -8.44
C GLY A 206 -26.17 30.74 -9.68
N VAL A 207 -24.90 30.91 -10.02
CA VAL A 207 -24.25 30.30 -11.19
C VAL A 207 -22.98 29.58 -10.73
N LEU A 208 -22.89 28.28 -11.01
CA LEU A 208 -21.69 27.48 -10.79
C LEU A 208 -21.32 26.71 -12.07
N TYR A 209 -20.11 26.94 -12.55
CA TYR A 209 -19.43 26.08 -13.50
C TYR A 209 -18.33 25.30 -12.76
N ALA A 210 -18.43 23.97 -12.77
CA ALA A 210 -17.44 23.06 -12.18
C ALA A 210 -17.18 21.82 -13.08
N ASN A 211 -17.48 21.94 -14.37
CA ASN A 211 -17.28 20.91 -15.37
C ASN A 211 -15.80 20.60 -15.64
N GLY A 212 -15.47 19.39 -16.09
CA GLY A 212 -14.07 19.01 -16.34
C GLY A 212 -13.25 18.91 -15.05
N ASN A 213 -13.78 18.25 -14.04
CA ASN A 213 -13.11 17.98 -12.77
C ASN A 213 -13.16 16.46 -12.47
N GLN A 214 -12.89 16.06 -11.22
CA GLN A 214 -12.95 14.68 -10.74
C GLN A 214 -14.05 14.51 -9.68
N ILE A 215 -15.05 15.40 -9.68
CA ILE A 215 -16.04 15.51 -8.61
C ILE A 215 -16.91 14.25 -8.58
N ASN A 216 -16.93 13.58 -7.43
CA ASN A 216 -17.82 12.44 -7.15
C ASN A 216 -18.79 12.72 -5.99
N ASN A 217 -18.42 13.64 -5.08
CA ASN A 217 -19.24 14.08 -3.96
C ASN A 217 -19.88 15.45 -4.23
N LEU A 218 -21.21 15.55 -4.06
CA LEU A 218 -22.01 16.77 -4.25
C LEU A 218 -22.61 17.33 -2.95
N GLN A 219 -22.27 16.81 -1.77
CA GLN A 219 -22.90 17.21 -0.50
C GLN A 219 -22.78 18.72 -0.22
N GLY A 220 -21.63 19.34 -0.53
CA GLY A 220 -21.42 20.78 -0.47
C GLY A 220 -22.39 21.66 -1.27
N LEU A 221 -23.16 21.10 -2.21
CA LEU A 221 -24.21 21.85 -2.93
C LEU A 221 -25.56 21.88 -2.21
N SER A 222 -25.84 20.92 -1.32
CA SER A 222 -27.21 20.65 -0.79
C SER A 222 -27.91 21.85 -0.11
N THR A 223 -27.14 22.83 0.35
CA THR A 223 -27.62 24.07 0.99
C THR A 223 -27.91 25.21 0.00
N LEU A 224 -27.42 25.13 -1.25
CA LEU A 224 -27.25 26.26 -2.18
C LEU A 224 -28.50 26.55 -3.01
N LYS A 225 -29.61 26.78 -2.33
CA LYS A 225 -30.96 26.93 -2.91
C LYS A 225 -31.16 28.14 -3.83
N ASN A 226 -30.16 29.01 -4.00
CA ASN A 226 -30.21 30.11 -4.96
C ASN A 226 -29.60 29.77 -6.33
N LEU A 227 -28.98 28.59 -6.48
CA LEU A 227 -28.50 28.10 -7.78
C LEU A 227 -29.65 28.03 -8.80
N PHE A 228 -29.43 28.65 -9.96
CA PHE A 228 -30.30 28.57 -11.13
C PHE A 228 -29.58 27.97 -12.36
N LEU A 229 -28.25 28.08 -12.44
CA LEU A 229 -27.41 27.44 -13.46
C LEU A 229 -26.30 26.63 -12.77
N LEU A 230 -26.22 25.34 -13.10
CA LEU A 230 -25.22 24.41 -12.59
C LEU A 230 -24.65 23.56 -13.74
N ASP A 231 -23.34 23.68 -14.01
CA ASP A 231 -22.62 22.80 -14.93
C ASP A 231 -21.63 21.92 -14.15
N LEU A 232 -21.93 20.61 -14.15
CA LEU A 232 -21.18 19.53 -13.53
C LEU A 232 -20.75 18.48 -14.57
N SER A 233 -20.81 18.80 -15.86
CA SER A 233 -20.46 17.85 -16.93
C SER A 233 -18.97 17.44 -16.91
N THR A 234 -18.62 16.26 -17.40
CA THR A 234 -17.24 15.72 -17.35
C THR A 234 -16.69 15.68 -15.92
N ASN A 235 -17.25 14.79 -15.11
CA ASN A 235 -16.90 14.54 -13.71
C ASN A 235 -17.05 13.03 -13.40
N GLN A 236 -17.05 12.66 -12.11
CA GLN A 236 -17.14 11.27 -11.64
C GLN A 236 -18.41 11.00 -10.81
N ILE A 237 -19.46 11.81 -10.98
CA ILE A 237 -20.68 11.79 -10.17
C ILE A 237 -21.43 10.47 -10.38
N VAL A 238 -21.82 9.82 -9.29
CA VAL A 238 -22.73 8.66 -9.27
C VAL A 238 -24.07 9.03 -8.63
N ASP A 239 -24.02 9.72 -7.49
CA ASP A 239 -25.20 10.07 -6.68
C ASP A 239 -25.75 11.46 -7.04
N THR A 240 -27.04 11.53 -7.40
CA THR A 240 -27.76 12.78 -7.68
C THR A 240 -28.58 13.30 -6.50
N THR A 241 -28.72 12.55 -5.39
CA THR A 241 -29.58 12.91 -4.26
C THR A 241 -29.23 14.23 -3.56
N PRO A 242 -27.96 14.72 -3.48
CA PRO A 242 -27.67 16.03 -2.89
C PRO A 242 -28.27 17.20 -3.67
N LEU A 243 -28.60 17.00 -4.95
CA LEU A 243 -29.24 18.01 -5.80
C LEU A 243 -30.74 18.17 -5.48
N ALA A 244 -31.37 17.22 -4.81
CA ALA A 244 -32.83 17.21 -4.61
C ALA A 244 -33.39 18.43 -3.83
N GLY A 245 -32.53 19.16 -3.10
CA GLY A 245 -32.89 20.39 -2.41
C GLY A 245 -32.89 21.66 -3.27
N LEU A 246 -32.39 21.60 -4.51
CA LEU A 246 -32.01 22.76 -5.33
C LEU A 246 -33.13 23.20 -6.28
N THR A 247 -34.34 23.35 -5.75
CA THR A 247 -35.58 23.55 -6.53
C THR A 247 -35.65 24.82 -7.40
N ASN A 248 -34.63 25.69 -7.39
CA ASN A 248 -34.54 26.87 -8.24
C ASN A 248 -33.67 26.69 -9.51
N VAL A 249 -33.00 25.53 -9.65
CA VAL A 249 -32.20 25.20 -10.84
C VAL A 249 -33.09 25.14 -12.08
N GLN A 250 -32.69 25.90 -13.11
CA GLN A 250 -33.34 26.02 -14.41
C GLN A 250 -32.50 25.39 -15.53
N THR A 251 -31.17 25.43 -15.38
CA THR A 251 -30.22 24.87 -16.34
C THR A 251 -29.25 23.95 -15.61
N LEU A 252 -29.25 22.67 -15.98
CA LEU A 252 -28.42 21.63 -15.37
C LEU A 252 -27.70 20.80 -16.43
N TYR A 253 -26.36 20.79 -16.38
CA TYR A 253 -25.52 19.90 -17.17
C TYR A 253 -24.85 18.87 -16.24
N LEU A 254 -25.10 17.59 -16.52
CA LEU A 254 -24.58 16.42 -15.79
C LEU A 254 -23.97 15.39 -16.76
N SER A 255 -23.80 15.73 -18.04
CA SER A 255 -23.30 14.79 -19.04
C SER A 255 -21.85 14.38 -18.84
N ASN A 256 -21.47 13.20 -19.34
CA ASN A 256 -20.13 12.62 -19.13
C ASN A 256 -19.82 12.43 -17.63
N ASN A 257 -20.62 11.59 -16.97
CA ASN A 257 -20.53 11.23 -15.55
C ASN A 257 -20.84 9.72 -15.39
N GLN A 258 -21.02 9.24 -14.16
CA GLN A 258 -21.27 7.84 -13.84
C GLN A 258 -22.68 7.57 -13.28
N ILE A 259 -23.63 8.49 -13.50
CA ILE A 259 -24.97 8.45 -12.91
C ILE A 259 -25.76 7.28 -13.52
N SER A 260 -26.35 6.44 -12.67
CA SER A 260 -27.32 5.41 -13.09
C SER A 260 -28.75 5.73 -12.63
N ASP A 261 -28.91 6.35 -11.45
CA ASP A 261 -30.19 6.80 -10.93
C ASP A 261 -30.35 8.33 -10.98
N VAL A 262 -31.47 8.77 -11.55
CA VAL A 262 -31.88 10.18 -11.67
C VAL A 262 -33.01 10.55 -10.71
N SER A 263 -33.36 9.69 -9.75
CA SER A 263 -34.39 9.96 -8.73
C SER A 263 -34.16 11.26 -7.96
N GLY A 264 -32.89 11.60 -7.67
CA GLY A 264 -32.49 12.85 -7.02
C GLY A 264 -32.81 14.12 -7.83
N LEU A 265 -33.08 14.00 -9.14
CA LEU A 265 -33.47 15.11 -10.00
C LEU A 265 -34.99 15.38 -10.00
N SER A 266 -35.81 14.43 -9.51
CA SER A 266 -37.28 14.47 -9.62
C SER A 266 -37.96 15.66 -8.92
N SER A 267 -37.29 16.33 -7.97
CA SER A 267 -37.80 17.52 -7.29
C SER A 267 -37.48 18.83 -8.03
N LEU A 268 -36.66 18.81 -9.09
CA LEU A 268 -36.15 19.99 -9.78
C LEU A 268 -37.16 20.58 -10.79
N ILE A 269 -38.41 20.74 -10.37
CA ILE A 269 -39.59 21.14 -11.18
C ILE A 269 -39.51 22.53 -11.86
N ASN A 270 -38.39 23.24 -11.71
CA ASN A 270 -38.09 24.50 -12.39
C ASN A 270 -37.08 24.36 -13.53
N LEU A 271 -36.57 23.16 -13.80
CA LEU A 271 -35.69 22.89 -14.95
C LEU A 271 -36.39 23.23 -16.28
N ASP A 272 -35.67 23.98 -17.11
CA ASP A 272 -35.96 24.31 -18.50
C ASP A 272 -35.01 23.54 -19.43
N TRP A 273 -33.73 23.43 -19.03
CA TRP A 273 -32.68 22.69 -19.73
C TRP A 273 -32.07 21.60 -18.82
N LEU A 274 -32.00 20.37 -19.31
CA LEU A 274 -31.29 19.25 -18.69
C LEU A 274 -30.42 18.49 -19.71
N ASP A 275 -29.14 18.28 -19.41
CA ASP A 275 -28.29 17.32 -20.13
C ASP A 275 -27.73 16.24 -19.19
N ILE A 276 -28.09 15.00 -19.46
CA ILE A 276 -27.70 13.77 -18.75
C ILE A 276 -27.09 12.74 -19.73
N SER A 277 -26.66 13.18 -20.92
CA SER A 277 -26.01 12.33 -21.92
C SER A 277 -24.70 11.73 -21.42
N GLN A 278 -24.23 10.60 -21.99
CA GLN A 278 -22.96 9.97 -21.57
C GLN A 278 -22.90 9.68 -20.06
N ASN A 279 -23.90 8.94 -19.58
CA ASN A 279 -24.00 8.42 -18.21
C ASN A 279 -24.32 6.90 -18.26
N LYS A 280 -24.78 6.31 -17.16
CA LYS A 280 -25.13 4.87 -17.03
C LYS A 280 -26.64 4.67 -16.85
N ILE A 281 -27.47 5.57 -17.39
CA ILE A 281 -28.90 5.67 -17.05
C ILE A 281 -29.71 4.64 -17.85
N SER A 282 -30.30 3.67 -17.16
CA SER A 282 -31.21 2.68 -17.75
C SER A 282 -32.68 3.09 -17.69
N ASN A 283 -33.07 4.00 -16.78
CA ASN A 283 -34.46 4.32 -16.49
C ASN A 283 -34.66 5.84 -16.30
N ILE A 284 -35.38 6.48 -17.22
CA ILE A 284 -35.70 7.92 -17.17
C ILE A 284 -37.04 8.23 -16.49
N ARG A 285 -37.80 7.22 -16.03
CA ARG A 285 -39.09 7.38 -15.34
C ARG A 285 -39.10 8.45 -14.22
N PRO A 286 -38.07 8.61 -13.36
CA PRO A 286 -38.10 9.60 -12.29
C PRO A 286 -38.13 11.07 -12.76
N LEU A 287 -37.88 11.33 -14.05
CA LEU A 287 -37.94 12.67 -14.64
C LEU A 287 -39.37 13.14 -14.97
N ASN A 288 -40.39 12.29 -14.79
CA ASN A 288 -41.77 12.57 -15.24
C ASN A 288 -42.42 13.80 -14.58
N SER A 289 -41.90 14.26 -13.45
CA SER A 289 -42.30 15.46 -12.72
C SER A 289 -41.78 16.77 -13.33
N LEU A 290 -40.80 16.71 -14.25
CA LEU A 290 -40.08 17.87 -14.80
C LEU A 290 -40.87 18.56 -15.93
N THR A 291 -42.12 18.93 -15.64
CA THR A 291 -43.09 19.38 -16.65
C THR A 291 -42.75 20.72 -17.32
N LYS A 292 -41.71 21.42 -16.87
CA LYS A 292 -41.25 22.70 -17.43
C LYS A 292 -40.13 22.57 -18.46
N LEU A 293 -39.45 21.42 -18.55
CA LEU A 293 -38.37 21.22 -19.50
C LEU A 293 -38.81 21.59 -20.92
N THR A 294 -37.98 22.38 -21.60
CA THR A 294 -38.08 22.66 -23.04
C THR A 294 -36.97 21.99 -23.83
N ILE A 295 -35.81 21.74 -23.21
CA ILE A 295 -34.67 21.04 -23.80
C ILE A 295 -34.17 19.92 -22.87
N ILE A 296 -34.10 18.70 -23.40
CA ILE A 296 -33.51 17.54 -22.73
C ILE A 296 -32.52 16.82 -23.65
N GLN A 297 -31.35 16.48 -23.12
CA GLN A 297 -30.33 15.67 -23.77
C GLN A 297 -30.02 14.46 -22.88
N MET A 298 -30.13 13.26 -23.44
CA MET A 298 -30.06 12.00 -22.67
C MET A 298 -29.48 10.85 -23.52
N THR A 299 -28.67 11.18 -24.52
CA THR A 299 -28.09 10.25 -25.50
C THR A 299 -26.80 9.59 -25.02
N ASN A 300 -26.40 8.51 -25.69
CA ASN A 300 -25.09 7.86 -25.53
C ASN A 300 -24.84 7.31 -24.11
N GLN A 301 -25.86 6.76 -23.45
CA GLN A 301 -25.66 6.03 -22.19
C GLN A 301 -24.77 4.80 -22.42
N LEU A 302 -23.92 4.44 -21.46
CA LEU A 302 -23.13 3.21 -21.45
C LEU A 302 -23.42 2.47 -20.15
N ILE A 303 -24.16 1.37 -20.27
CA ILE A 303 -24.51 0.50 -19.15
C ILE A 303 -23.66 -0.77 -19.32
N VAL A 304 -22.81 -1.05 -18.34
CA VAL A 304 -22.07 -2.31 -18.28
C VAL A 304 -22.68 -3.13 -17.15
N ASN A 305 -23.22 -4.30 -17.48
CA ASN A 305 -23.74 -5.24 -16.50
C ASN A 305 -22.59 -5.93 -15.75
N GLU A 306 -22.89 -6.50 -14.58
CA GLU A 306 -21.98 -7.43 -13.92
C GLU A 306 -21.64 -8.61 -14.84
N PRO A 307 -20.39 -9.11 -14.87
CA PRO A 307 -20.01 -10.26 -15.67
C PRO A 307 -20.82 -11.52 -15.34
N ILE A 308 -21.09 -12.34 -16.36
CA ILE A 308 -21.74 -13.66 -16.19
C ILE A 308 -20.89 -14.77 -16.81
N SER A 309 -21.06 -15.98 -16.32
CA SER A 309 -20.41 -17.17 -16.89
C SER A 309 -20.79 -17.34 -18.37
N PHE A 310 -19.82 -17.67 -19.22
CA PHE A 310 -20.07 -18.02 -20.60
C PHE A 310 -20.80 -19.36 -20.70
N GLU A 311 -21.95 -19.36 -21.36
CA GLU A 311 -22.70 -20.54 -21.79
C GLU A 311 -23.01 -20.44 -23.30
N SER A 312 -23.31 -21.58 -23.94
CA SER A 312 -23.65 -21.60 -25.37
C SER A 312 -24.95 -20.88 -25.72
N THR A 313 -25.81 -20.62 -24.72
CA THR A 313 -26.99 -19.79 -24.84
C THR A 313 -27.04 -18.83 -23.66
N ILE A 314 -26.87 -17.53 -23.92
CA ILE A 314 -26.94 -16.47 -22.91
C ILE A 314 -28.27 -15.75 -23.05
N THR A 315 -29.01 -15.54 -21.96
CA THR A 315 -30.22 -14.71 -21.92
C THR A 315 -30.13 -13.68 -20.80
N ILE A 316 -30.35 -12.39 -21.11
CA ILE A 316 -30.40 -11.31 -20.11
C ILE A 316 -31.72 -10.52 -20.22
N PRO A 317 -32.31 -10.06 -19.10
CA PRO A 317 -33.51 -9.24 -19.12
C PRO A 317 -33.19 -7.83 -19.64
N ASN A 318 -34.09 -7.25 -20.45
CA ASN A 318 -33.96 -5.88 -20.90
C ASN A 318 -34.54 -4.92 -19.84
N LEU A 319 -33.64 -4.21 -19.15
CA LEU A 319 -33.98 -3.31 -18.05
C LEU A 319 -34.14 -1.84 -18.47
N ILE A 320 -34.07 -1.52 -19.77
CA ILE A 320 -34.18 -0.13 -20.26
C ILE A 320 -35.63 0.36 -20.21
N LYS A 321 -35.87 1.53 -19.61
CA LYS A 321 -37.21 2.07 -19.34
C LYS A 321 -37.39 3.52 -19.82
N ASN A 322 -38.45 3.74 -20.61
CA ASN A 322 -38.88 5.05 -21.09
C ASN A 322 -39.63 5.86 -20.01
N ILE A 323 -40.05 7.10 -20.32
CA ILE A 323 -40.75 7.98 -19.37
C ILE A 323 -42.10 7.43 -18.89
N ALA A 324 -42.69 6.52 -19.68
CA ALA A 324 -43.94 5.83 -19.39
C ALA A 324 -43.76 4.51 -18.59
N GLU A 325 -42.53 4.17 -18.18
CA GLU A 325 -42.17 2.92 -17.46
C GLU A 325 -42.24 1.64 -18.32
N GLN A 326 -42.40 1.81 -19.63
CA GLN A 326 -42.41 0.72 -20.62
C GLN A 326 -40.98 0.30 -20.93
N THR A 327 -40.79 -0.97 -21.30
CA THR A 327 -39.46 -1.45 -21.75
C THR A 327 -39.20 -0.95 -23.17
N ILE A 328 -37.98 -0.45 -23.42
CA ILE A 328 -37.53 0.01 -24.74
C ILE A 328 -36.92 -1.18 -25.48
N ASP A 329 -37.53 -1.60 -26.58
CA ASP A 329 -37.02 -2.71 -27.38
C ASP A 329 -35.64 -2.37 -28.01
N PRO A 330 -34.71 -3.33 -28.13
CA PRO A 330 -33.40 -3.08 -28.70
C PRO A 330 -33.44 -2.63 -30.17
N ASP A 331 -32.57 -1.67 -30.50
CA ASP A 331 -32.40 -1.11 -31.84
C ASP A 331 -31.42 -1.95 -32.69
N THR A 332 -30.30 -2.36 -32.09
CA THR A 332 -29.40 -3.39 -32.63
C THR A 332 -28.95 -4.33 -31.53
N ILE A 333 -28.59 -5.56 -31.90
CA ILE A 333 -28.11 -6.60 -30.98
C ILE A 333 -26.85 -7.22 -31.61
N SER A 334 -25.79 -7.40 -30.83
CA SER A 334 -24.54 -8.00 -31.28
C SER A 334 -24.70 -9.49 -31.60
N ASP A 335 -23.76 -10.07 -32.35
CA ASP A 335 -23.57 -11.53 -32.47
C ASP A 335 -24.80 -12.35 -32.90
N ASN A 336 -25.74 -11.72 -33.62
CA ASN A 336 -27.03 -12.28 -34.05
C ASN A 336 -27.96 -12.65 -32.89
N GLY A 337 -27.84 -11.97 -31.74
CA GLY A 337 -28.80 -12.11 -30.64
C GLY A 337 -30.22 -11.70 -31.03
N VAL A 338 -31.20 -12.31 -30.38
CA VAL A 338 -32.63 -12.15 -30.66
C VAL A 338 -33.33 -11.65 -29.40
N TYR A 339 -34.16 -10.63 -29.53
CA TYR A 339 -35.00 -10.12 -28.46
C TYR A 339 -36.41 -10.71 -28.51
N ALA A 340 -36.89 -11.23 -27.39
CA ALA A 340 -38.26 -11.73 -27.23
C ALA A 340 -38.68 -11.69 -25.75
N ASN A 341 -39.98 -11.47 -25.50
CA ASN A 341 -40.58 -11.50 -24.15
C ASN A 341 -39.86 -10.62 -23.10
N GLY A 342 -39.27 -9.49 -23.52
CA GLY A 342 -38.55 -8.57 -22.64
C GLY A 342 -37.12 -9.01 -22.29
N SER A 343 -36.54 -10.01 -22.96
CA SER A 343 -35.15 -10.45 -22.77
C SER A 343 -34.41 -10.56 -24.09
N VAL A 344 -33.08 -10.35 -24.07
CA VAL A 344 -32.19 -10.56 -25.21
C VAL A 344 -31.47 -11.90 -25.03
N THR A 345 -31.45 -12.72 -26.09
CA THR A 345 -30.85 -14.06 -26.08
C THR A 345 -29.85 -14.23 -27.23
N TRP A 346 -28.64 -14.70 -26.92
CA TRP A 346 -27.60 -15.06 -27.89
C TRP A 346 -27.38 -16.57 -27.88
N ASN A 347 -27.02 -17.13 -29.04
CA ASN A 347 -26.55 -18.51 -29.16
C ASN A 347 -25.11 -18.47 -29.68
N LEU A 348 -24.16 -18.77 -28.79
CA LEU A 348 -22.74 -18.52 -28.97
C LEU A 348 -22.01 -19.87 -29.14
N PRO A 349 -21.60 -20.28 -30.36
CA PRO A 349 -20.96 -21.58 -30.59
C PRO A 349 -19.51 -21.64 -30.10
N THR A 350 -18.92 -20.48 -29.78
CA THR A 350 -17.56 -20.30 -29.27
C THR A 350 -17.55 -19.15 -28.28
N TYR A 351 -16.62 -19.14 -27.32
CA TYR A 351 -16.45 -18.03 -26.39
C TYR A 351 -16.14 -16.71 -27.11
N ILE A 352 -16.82 -15.66 -26.65
CA ILE A 352 -16.49 -14.25 -26.90
C ILE A 352 -16.59 -13.51 -25.55
N PRO A 353 -15.73 -12.52 -25.27
CA PRO A 353 -15.62 -11.92 -23.93
C PRO A 353 -16.77 -10.96 -23.57
N LYS A 354 -17.66 -10.65 -24.52
CA LYS A 354 -18.74 -9.67 -24.35
C LYS A 354 -19.80 -9.83 -25.43
N VAL A 355 -21.06 -9.60 -25.06
CA VAL A 355 -22.17 -9.30 -26.00
C VAL A 355 -22.79 -7.95 -25.64
N SER A 356 -23.55 -7.34 -26.55
CA SER A 356 -24.18 -6.04 -26.32
C SER A 356 -25.45 -5.82 -27.13
N TYR A 357 -26.24 -4.82 -26.74
CA TYR A 357 -27.34 -4.28 -27.55
C TYR A 357 -27.44 -2.76 -27.42
N THR A 358 -27.94 -2.09 -28.46
CA THR A 358 -28.25 -0.66 -28.45
C THR A 358 -29.73 -0.42 -28.20
N PHE A 359 -30.08 0.76 -27.71
CA PHE A 359 -31.46 1.25 -27.65
C PHE A 359 -31.53 2.70 -28.11
N ILE A 360 -32.66 3.09 -28.71
CA ILE A 360 -32.97 4.49 -29.03
C ILE A 360 -34.49 4.72 -29.11
N GLU A 361 -35.01 5.59 -28.25
CA GLU A 361 -36.42 6.04 -28.26
C GLU A 361 -36.49 7.58 -28.28
N ARG A 362 -37.60 8.13 -28.80
CA ARG A 362 -37.92 9.56 -28.76
C ARG A 362 -38.94 9.88 -27.68
N ASP A 363 -38.46 9.89 -26.44
CA ASP A 363 -39.22 10.28 -25.25
C ASP A 363 -39.51 11.80 -25.18
N THR A 364 -40.60 12.15 -24.51
CA THR A 364 -40.96 13.53 -24.18
C THR A 364 -41.09 13.70 -22.66
N VAL A 365 -40.33 14.64 -22.10
CA VAL A 365 -40.34 14.99 -20.67
C VAL A 365 -40.76 16.44 -20.55
N GLY A 366 -41.91 16.71 -19.93
CA GLY A 366 -42.53 18.03 -19.97
C GLY A 366 -42.85 18.46 -21.40
N ASN A 367 -42.20 19.52 -21.88
CA ASN A 367 -42.34 20.01 -23.26
C ASN A 367 -41.11 19.65 -24.13
N ALA A 368 -40.12 18.94 -23.57
CA ALA A 368 -38.86 18.62 -24.24
C ALA A 368 -38.88 17.21 -24.84
N THR A 369 -38.67 17.07 -26.16
CA THR A 369 -38.57 15.75 -26.82
C THR A 369 -37.14 15.45 -27.26
N GLY A 370 -36.44 14.62 -26.48
CA GLY A 370 -35.07 14.17 -26.74
C GLY A 370 -35.00 12.78 -27.38
N ASN A 371 -33.79 12.34 -27.71
CA ASN A 371 -33.51 10.91 -27.93
C ASN A 371 -32.95 10.36 -26.61
N PHE A 372 -33.57 9.32 -26.05
CA PHE A 372 -32.95 8.48 -25.01
C PHE A 372 -32.28 7.31 -25.72
N SER A 373 -30.96 7.20 -25.61
CA SER A 373 -30.21 6.18 -26.35
C SER A 373 -28.93 5.76 -25.64
N GLY A 374 -28.46 4.55 -25.94
CA GLY A 374 -27.22 4.03 -25.38
C GLY A 374 -26.91 2.60 -25.81
N THR A 375 -25.87 2.05 -25.19
CA THR A 375 -25.44 0.66 -25.33
C THR A 375 -25.49 -0.01 -23.96
N VAL A 376 -26.07 -1.21 -23.92
CA VAL A 376 -25.94 -2.15 -22.81
C VAL A 376 -24.90 -3.20 -23.19
N GLU A 377 -23.90 -3.37 -22.35
CA GLU A 377 -22.82 -4.34 -22.52
C GLU A 377 -22.91 -5.42 -21.44
N GLN A 378 -22.80 -6.67 -21.84
CA GLN A 378 -22.77 -7.83 -20.97
C GLN A 378 -21.41 -8.52 -21.11
N PRO A 379 -20.48 -8.33 -20.16
CA PRO A 379 -19.24 -9.09 -20.10
C PRO A 379 -19.56 -10.58 -19.88
N LEU A 380 -18.77 -11.45 -20.52
CA LEU A 380 -18.86 -12.89 -20.41
C LEU A 380 -17.48 -13.42 -19.96
N VAL A 381 -17.46 -14.30 -18.96
CA VAL A 381 -16.22 -14.85 -18.38
C VAL A 381 -16.21 -16.37 -18.43
N GLN A 382 -15.03 -16.97 -18.64
CA GLN A 382 -14.86 -18.43 -18.59
C GLN A 382 -14.24 -18.85 -17.25
N TYR A 383 -14.79 -19.92 -16.67
CA TYR A 383 -14.22 -20.61 -15.53
C TYR A 383 -13.60 -21.93 -15.99
N PHE A 384 -12.41 -22.23 -15.49
CA PHE A 384 -11.74 -23.52 -15.68
C PHE A 384 -11.38 -24.13 -14.32
N LYS A 385 -11.14 -25.44 -14.28
CA LYS A 385 -10.80 -26.13 -13.03
C LYS A 385 -9.32 -25.99 -12.71
N ALA A 386 -9.01 -25.46 -11.54
CA ALA A 386 -7.73 -25.68 -10.88
C ALA A 386 -7.85 -26.91 -9.96
N THR A 387 -6.90 -27.84 -10.09
CA THR A 387 -6.81 -29.06 -9.26
C THR A 387 -5.53 -29.03 -8.46
N PHE A 388 -5.59 -29.09 -7.14
CA PHE A 388 -4.43 -29.23 -6.26
C PHE A 388 -4.30 -30.69 -5.84
N ASN A 389 -3.18 -31.33 -6.18
CA ASN A 389 -2.90 -32.75 -5.91
C ASN A 389 -1.78 -32.89 -4.88
N ILE A 390 -2.07 -33.58 -3.77
CA ILE A 390 -1.11 -33.92 -2.71
C ILE A 390 -1.03 -35.45 -2.64
N GLU A 391 0.00 -36.02 -3.28
CA GLU A 391 0.29 -37.47 -3.29
C GLU A 391 -0.93 -38.35 -3.65
N GLY A 392 -1.74 -37.89 -4.62
CA GLY A 392 -2.96 -38.55 -5.09
C GLY A 392 -4.26 -38.13 -4.40
N GLN A 393 -4.21 -37.24 -3.42
CA GLN A 393 -5.41 -36.57 -2.87
C GLN A 393 -5.66 -35.27 -3.62
N GLU A 394 -6.87 -35.10 -4.18
CA GLU A 394 -7.20 -33.94 -5.02
C GLU A 394 -8.28 -33.05 -4.41
N THR A 395 -8.04 -31.74 -4.43
CA THR A 395 -9.05 -30.71 -4.17
C THR A 395 -9.18 -29.80 -5.40
N THR A 396 -10.41 -29.47 -5.80
CA THR A 396 -10.66 -28.72 -7.06
C THR A 396 -11.50 -27.47 -6.82
N GLU A 397 -11.12 -26.37 -7.47
CA GLU A 397 -11.91 -25.14 -7.54
C GLU A 397 -12.10 -24.69 -9.00
N ASN A 398 -13.13 -23.88 -9.25
CA ASN A 398 -13.38 -23.27 -10.56
C ASN A 398 -12.94 -21.80 -10.51
N VAL A 399 -11.95 -21.42 -11.33
CA VAL A 399 -11.28 -20.12 -11.28
C VAL A 399 -11.51 -19.36 -12.58
N GLU A 400 -11.69 -18.04 -12.49
CA GLU A 400 -11.91 -17.18 -13.66
C GLU A 400 -10.64 -17.03 -14.50
N THR A 401 -10.77 -17.19 -15.82
CA THR A 401 -9.65 -17.14 -16.77
C THR A 401 -8.94 -15.78 -16.71
N GLY A 402 -7.61 -15.80 -16.54
CA GLY A 402 -6.79 -14.59 -16.44
C GLY A 402 -6.76 -13.94 -15.03
N THR A 403 -7.40 -14.54 -14.03
CA THR A 403 -7.24 -14.14 -12.62
C THR A 403 -6.13 -14.94 -11.92
N LEU A 404 -5.57 -14.42 -10.83
CA LEU A 404 -4.62 -15.15 -9.99
C LEU A 404 -5.35 -16.22 -9.16
N LEU A 405 -4.74 -17.40 -9.02
CA LEU A 405 -5.24 -18.44 -8.11
C LEU A 405 -4.95 -18.05 -6.65
N GLN A 406 -5.80 -18.47 -5.72
CA GLN A 406 -5.48 -18.39 -4.30
C GLN A 406 -4.52 -19.54 -3.94
N GLU A 407 -3.41 -19.25 -3.25
CA GLU A 407 -2.54 -20.32 -2.76
C GLU A 407 -3.28 -21.13 -1.66
N PRO A 408 -3.40 -22.46 -1.81
CA PRO A 408 -4.06 -23.31 -0.82
C PRO A 408 -3.17 -23.48 0.44
N PRO A 409 -3.73 -23.90 1.58
CA PRO A 409 -2.96 -24.10 2.81
C PRO A 409 -1.73 -25.00 2.60
N THR A 410 -0.57 -24.55 3.09
CA THR A 410 0.72 -25.22 2.87
C THR A 410 0.68 -26.69 3.32
N PRO A 411 0.92 -27.66 2.41
CA PRO A 411 0.94 -29.08 2.75
C PRO A 411 2.02 -29.42 3.79
N VAL A 412 1.65 -30.19 4.81
CA VAL A 412 2.56 -30.65 5.88
C VAL A 412 2.78 -32.15 5.78
N LYS A 413 4.05 -32.57 5.72
CA LYS A 413 4.46 -33.97 5.67
C LYS A 413 5.62 -34.21 6.64
N GLU A 414 5.44 -35.10 7.61
CA GLU A 414 6.45 -35.36 8.65
C GLU A 414 7.77 -35.84 8.03
N GLY A 415 8.88 -35.17 8.39
CA GLY A 415 10.20 -35.52 7.90
C GLY A 415 10.55 -35.00 6.50
N TYR A 416 9.71 -34.14 5.91
CA TYR A 416 9.95 -33.52 4.60
C TYR A 416 9.79 -31.99 4.68
N THR A 417 10.38 -31.29 3.72
CA THR A 417 10.18 -29.85 3.45
C THR A 417 9.32 -29.70 2.19
N PHE A 418 8.29 -28.85 2.25
CA PHE A 418 7.48 -28.51 1.09
C PHE A 418 8.20 -27.51 0.19
N ASN A 419 8.36 -27.83 -1.10
CA ASN A 419 9.10 -27.02 -2.06
C ASN A 419 8.19 -26.02 -2.80
N GLY A 420 6.93 -26.37 -2.98
CA GLY A 420 5.94 -25.57 -3.72
C GLY A 420 4.95 -26.42 -4.51
N TRP A 421 4.07 -25.72 -5.22
CA TRP A 421 3.14 -26.27 -6.20
C TRP A 421 3.76 -26.22 -7.61
N TYR A 422 3.62 -27.30 -8.38
CA TYR A 422 4.27 -27.45 -9.69
C TYR A 422 3.30 -27.94 -10.77
N ASP A 423 3.54 -27.58 -12.04
CA ASP A 423 2.72 -28.01 -13.20
C ASP A 423 2.82 -29.51 -13.55
N ALA A 424 3.68 -30.26 -12.87
CA ALA A 424 3.89 -31.70 -13.06
C ALA A 424 4.12 -32.43 -11.72
N GLU A 425 3.80 -33.73 -11.69
CA GLU A 425 3.94 -34.60 -10.51
C GLU A 425 5.40 -34.68 -10.01
N THR A 426 6.37 -34.64 -10.92
CA THR A 426 7.81 -34.61 -10.61
C THR A 426 8.55 -33.59 -11.47
N GLY A 427 9.24 -32.62 -10.86
CA GLY A 427 9.92 -31.55 -11.60
C GLY A 427 8.93 -30.50 -12.11
N GLY A 428 9.00 -30.14 -13.39
CA GLY A 428 8.11 -29.13 -13.97
C GLY A 428 8.43 -27.69 -13.56
N THR A 429 7.52 -26.77 -13.84
CA THR A 429 7.57 -25.36 -13.48
C THR A 429 6.90 -25.17 -12.12
N LYS A 430 7.54 -24.42 -11.20
CA LYS A 430 6.88 -23.99 -9.96
C LYS A 430 5.88 -22.87 -10.28
N TRP A 431 4.64 -23.01 -9.82
CA TRP A 431 3.59 -22.00 -9.95
C TRP A 431 3.84 -20.81 -9.00
N ASP A 432 3.73 -19.59 -9.51
CA ASP A 432 3.82 -18.35 -8.75
C ASP A 432 2.42 -17.72 -8.59
N PHE A 433 1.79 -17.92 -7.43
CA PHE A 433 0.47 -17.36 -7.11
C PHE A 433 0.41 -15.81 -7.08
N THR A 434 1.54 -15.12 -7.26
CA THR A 434 1.60 -13.65 -7.39
C THR A 434 1.73 -13.16 -8.84
N ALA A 435 1.98 -14.07 -9.80
CA ALA A 435 2.25 -13.73 -11.20
C ALA A 435 1.51 -14.61 -12.23
N ASP A 436 1.36 -15.91 -11.96
CA ASP A 436 0.72 -16.87 -12.86
C ASP A 436 -0.81 -16.84 -12.72
N THR A 437 -1.50 -16.60 -13.83
CA THR A 437 -2.96 -16.49 -13.90
C THR A 437 -3.59 -17.75 -14.52
N MET A 438 -4.84 -18.03 -14.15
CA MET A 438 -5.59 -19.19 -14.65
C MET A 438 -5.67 -19.20 -16.19
N PRO A 439 -5.16 -20.23 -16.88
CA PRO A 439 -5.18 -20.31 -18.33
C PRO A 439 -6.58 -20.70 -18.86
N ALA A 440 -6.75 -20.65 -20.18
CA ALA A 440 -8.00 -21.01 -20.85
C ALA A 440 -8.21 -22.55 -20.98
N ASN A 441 -7.84 -23.30 -19.95
CA ASN A 441 -7.95 -24.75 -19.83
C ASN A 441 -7.86 -25.17 -18.35
N ASP A 442 -8.39 -26.35 -18.02
CA ASP A 442 -8.19 -26.97 -16.70
C ASP A 442 -6.69 -27.24 -16.44
N ILE A 443 -6.25 -27.14 -15.19
CA ILE A 443 -4.87 -27.43 -14.75
C ILE A 443 -4.84 -28.32 -13.50
N THR A 444 -3.72 -29.01 -13.33
CA THR A 444 -3.38 -29.71 -12.08
C THR A 444 -2.03 -29.23 -11.57
N LEU A 445 -1.98 -28.81 -10.31
CA LEU A 445 -0.79 -28.40 -9.59
C LEU A 445 -0.47 -29.42 -8.50
N TYR A 446 0.77 -29.89 -8.48
CA TYR A 446 1.23 -30.98 -7.62
C TYR A 446 2.11 -30.45 -6.49
N ALA A 447 1.84 -30.90 -5.26
CA ALA A 447 2.66 -30.58 -4.09
C ALA A 447 3.96 -31.40 -4.10
N GLN A 448 5.10 -30.73 -4.29
CA GLN A 448 6.41 -31.41 -4.28
C GLN A 448 7.17 -31.17 -2.96
N PHE A 449 7.89 -32.20 -2.53
CA PHE A 449 8.58 -32.24 -1.24
C PHE A 449 10.03 -32.73 -1.40
N SER A 450 10.94 -32.19 -0.60
CA SER A 450 12.28 -32.73 -0.38
C SER A 450 12.34 -33.46 0.96
N ILE A 451 13.03 -34.60 1.03
CA ILE A 451 13.25 -35.31 2.29
C ILE A 451 14.22 -34.52 3.17
N ASN A 452 13.93 -34.43 4.47
CA ASN A 452 14.84 -33.79 5.42
C ASN A 452 15.89 -34.80 5.90
N SER A 453 17.08 -34.32 6.24
CA SER A 453 18.06 -35.09 7.01
C SER A 453 18.20 -34.55 8.43
N TYR A 454 18.54 -35.44 9.35
CA TYR A 454 18.65 -35.18 10.78
C TYR A 454 19.95 -35.76 11.32
N THR A 455 20.45 -35.20 12.43
CA THR A 455 21.73 -35.58 13.03
C THR A 455 21.55 -36.48 14.25
N ALA A 456 22.16 -37.65 14.20
CA ALA A 456 22.39 -38.50 15.36
C ALA A 456 23.74 -38.17 15.98
N THR A 457 23.73 -37.87 17.28
CA THR A 457 24.90 -37.55 18.09
C THR A 457 25.25 -38.73 18.98
N PHE A 458 26.50 -39.18 18.98
CA PHE A 458 26.99 -40.32 19.76
C PHE A 458 27.90 -39.81 20.90
N ASP A 459 27.42 -39.87 22.15
CA ASP A 459 28.17 -39.45 23.36
C ASP A 459 28.80 -40.65 24.08
N ALA A 460 30.12 -40.77 24.02
CA ALA A 460 30.91 -41.72 24.80
C ALA A 460 31.64 -41.01 25.95
N ASP A 461 30.98 -40.89 27.11
CA ASP A 461 31.51 -40.23 28.32
C ASP A 461 32.07 -38.80 28.08
N GLY A 462 31.45 -38.04 27.17
CA GLY A 462 31.86 -36.70 26.77
C GLY A 462 32.66 -36.64 25.46
N VAL A 463 33.06 -37.79 24.89
CA VAL A 463 33.64 -37.87 23.55
C VAL A 463 32.51 -38.00 22.54
N ILE A 464 32.30 -36.94 21.75
CA ILE A 464 31.18 -36.82 20.81
C ILE A 464 31.62 -37.12 19.37
N SER A 465 30.79 -37.89 18.65
CA SER A 465 30.79 -37.97 17.18
C SER A 465 29.37 -37.83 16.64
N THR A 466 29.21 -37.62 15.32
CA THR A 466 27.90 -37.39 14.69
C THR A 466 27.77 -38.09 13.35
N GLN A 467 26.55 -38.50 13.00
CA GLN A 467 26.14 -38.87 11.65
C GLN A 467 24.90 -38.07 11.26
N THR A 468 24.79 -37.69 9.99
CA THR A 468 23.58 -37.07 9.43
C THR A 468 23.05 -37.98 8.34
N VAL A 469 21.78 -38.38 8.45
CA VAL A 469 21.09 -39.25 7.49
C VAL A 469 19.70 -38.71 7.19
N ASP A 470 19.17 -39.08 6.02
CA ASP A 470 17.80 -38.72 5.63
C ASP A 470 16.76 -39.33 6.60
N TYR A 471 15.59 -38.69 6.69
CA TYR A 471 14.44 -39.21 7.43
C TYR A 471 14.14 -40.65 7.02
N GLN A 472 13.85 -41.50 8.01
CA GLN A 472 13.65 -42.95 7.84
C GLN A 472 14.88 -43.73 7.33
N GLY A 473 16.04 -43.09 7.15
CA GLY A 473 17.32 -43.75 6.90
C GLY A 473 17.83 -44.52 8.12
N LEU A 474 18.74 -45.47 7.91
CA LEU A 474 19.44 -46.19 8.97
C LEU A 474 20.78 -45.51 9.30
N LEU A 475 21.18 -45.59 10.58
CA LEU A 475 22.50 -45.14 11.04
C LEU A 475 23.52 -46.27 10.91
N GLU A 476 24.79 -45.93 10.69
CA GLU A 476 25.91 -46.89 10.80
C GLU A 476 26.30 -47.02 12.29
N GLU A 477 26.59 -48.24 12.79
CA GLU A 477 27.06 -48.39 14.18
C GLU A 477 28.50 -47.86 14.29
N PRO A 478 28.77 -46.78 15.05
CA PRO A 478 30.12 -46.26 15.17
C PRO A 478 31.00 -47.21 16.00
N PRO A 479 32.35 -47.20 15.79
CA PRO A 479 33.26 -48.11 16.48
C PRO A 479 33.08 -48.12 18.00
N ALA A 480 33.01 -49.32 18.57
CA ALA A 480 32.75 -49.53 19.99
C ALA A 480 33.78 -48.77 20.86
N PRO A 481 33.36 -47.81 21.71
CA PRO A 481 34.26 -47.03 22.52
C PRO A 481 34.89 -47.88 23.63
N THR A 482 36.14 -47.57 23.99
CA THR A 482 36.89 -48.27 25.04
C THR A 482 36.98 -47.41 26.30
N LYS A 483 36.81 -48.04 27.47
CA LYS A 483 36.86 -47.41 28.79
C LYS A 483 37.59 -48.36 29.74
N ASP A 484 38.71 -47.93 30.31
CA ASP A 484 39.59 -48.82 31.06
C ASP A 484 38.89 -49.35 32.32
N GLY A 485 38.93 -50.67 32.53
CA GLY A 485 38.20 -51.37 33.59
C GLY A 485 36.68 -51.55 33.39
N TYR A 486 36.15 -51.29 32.19
CA TYR A 486 34.72 -51.46 31.87
C TYR A 486 34.49 -52.26 30.56
N THR A 487 33.29 -52.81 30.39
CA THR A 487 32.80 -53.49 29.17
C THR A 487 31.65 -52.69 28.55
N PHE A 488 31.80 -52.30 27.28
CA PHE A 488 30.76 -51.64 26.48
C PHE A 488 29.53 -52.55 26.25
N LYS A 489 28.32 -52.00 26.33
CA LYS A 489 27.05 -52.71 26.14
C LYS A 489 26.29 -52.32 24.87
N GLY A 490 26.56 -51.13 24.35
CA GLY A 490 25.87 -50.57 23.19
C GLY A 490 25.56 -49.09 23.36
N TRP A 491 24.89 -48.55 22.34
CA TRP A 491 24.37 -47.19 22.28
C TRP A 491 22.90 -47.16 22.74
N TYR A 492 22.53 -46.17 23.57
CA TYR A 492 21.20 -46.09 24.20
C TYR A 492 20.59 -44.69 24.07
N ASP A 493 19.25 -44.60 24.00
CA ASP A 493 18.51 -43.32 23.90
C ASP A 493 18.63 -42.39 25.15
N ALA A 494 19.19 -42.89 26.24
CA ALA A 494 19.41 -42.16 27.49
C ALA A 494 20.81 -42.38 28.05
N LYS A 495 21.31 -41.41 28.85
CA LYS A 495 22.66 -41.46 29.46
C LYS A 495 22.82 -42.55 30.53
N SER A 496 21.71 -43.09 31.04
CA SER A 496 21.67 -44.26 31.94
C SER A 496 20.33 -44.99 31.80
N GLY A 497 20.33 -46.29 31.53
CA GLY A 497 19.11 -47.05 31.23
C GLY A 497 18.59 -46.75 29.82
N GLY A 498 17.27 -46.59 29.66
CA GLY A 498 16.68 -46.33 28.34
C GLY A 498 16.70 -47.55 27.41
N THR A 499 16.43 -47.31 26.13
CA THR A 499 16.36 -48.32 25.07
C THR A 499 17.70 -48.44 24.37
N LYS A 500 18.20 -49.66 24.14
CA LYS A 500 19.35 -49.88 23.26
C LYS A 500 18.93 -49.62 21.81
N TRP A 501 19.70 -48.81 21.08
CA TRP A 501 19.51 -48.57 19.66
C TRP A 501 19.90 -49.79 18.84
N ASP A 502 19.04 -50.18 17.90
CA ASP A 502 19.24 -51.24 16.93
C ASP A 502 19.52 -50.64 15.55
N PHE A 503 20.79 -50.57 15.16
CA PHE A 503 21.23 -50.01 13.89
C PHE A 503 20.69 -50.74 12.64
N ALA A 504 20.17 -51.96 12.78
CA ALA A 504 19.57 -52.69 11.66
C ALA A 504 18.07 -52.38 11.45
N ASN A 505 17.37 -51.88 12.48
CA ASN A 505 15.90 -51.73 12.45
C ASN A 505 15.39 -50.35 12.92
N ASN A 506 16.16 -49.58 13.70
CA ASN A 506 15.77 -48.25 14.13
C ASN A 506 16.14 -47.21 13.06
N GLN A 507 15.09 -46.65 12.45
CA GLN A 507 15.18 -45.61 11.45
C GLN A 507 15.28 -44.22 12.09
N MET A 508 15.90 -43.27 11.40
CA MET A 508 16.07 -41.90 11.87
C MET A 508 14.71 -41.18 11.95
N PRO A 509 14.30 -40.66 13.13
CA PRO A 509 13.04 -39.96 13.30
C PRO A 509 13.10 -38.53 12.71
N ALA A 510 11.97 -37.83 12.69
CA ALA A 510 11.86 -36.46 12.19
C ALA A 510 12.43 -35.38 13.16
N LYS A 511 13.56 -35.69 13.80
CA LYS A 511 14.29 -34.82 14.74
C LYS A 511 15.71 -35.35 14.95
N ASP A 512 16.61 -34.46 15.39
CA ASP A 512 17.92 -34.87 15.89
C ASP A 512 17.79 -35.76 17.14
N ILE A 513 18.76 -36.67 17.34
CA ILE A 513 18.81 -37.58 18.49
C ILE A 513 20.20 -37.60 19.14
N THR A 514 20.27 -38.04 20.39
CA THR A 514 21.53 -38.35 21.08
C THR A 514 21.49 -39.78 21.60
N LEU A 515 22.51 -40.55 21.27
CA LEU A 515 22.72 -41.92 21.71
C LEU A 515 23.96 -41.98 22.58
N TYR A 516 23.85 -42.59 23.75
CA TYR A 516 24.88 -42.61 24.78
C TYR A 516 25.53 -43.99 24.87
N ALA A 517 26.86 -44.05 24.93
CA ALA A 517 27.58 -45.29 25.18
C ALA A 517 27.36 -45.73 26.63
N GLN A 518 26.81 -46.91 26.83
CA GLN A 518 26.68 -47.49 28.17
C GLN A 518 27.66 -48.64 28.39
N PHE A 519 28.14 -48.73 29.62
CA PHE A 519 29.19 -49.63 30.05
C PHE A 519 28.77 -50.34 31.35
N SER A 520 29.25 -51.56 31.57
CA SER A 520 29.26 -52.19 32.89
C SER A 520 30.68 -52.26 33.42
N ILE A 521 30.83 -52.10 34.74
CA ILE A 521 32.11 -52.24 35.42
C ILE A 521 32.60 -53.70 35.30
N ASN A 522 33.90 -53.89 35.13
CA ASN A 522 34.50 -55.23 35.11
C ASN A 522 34.94 -55.62 36.53
N SER A 523 34.76 -56.89 36.89
CA SER A 523 35.32 -57.46 38.11
C SER A 523 36.66 -58.14 37.84
N TYR A 524 37.66 -57.89 38.68
CA TYR A 524 39.01 -58.46 38.58
C TYR A 524 39.36 -59.26 39.83
N THR A 525 40.29 -60.21 39.71
CA THR A 525 40.64 -61.16 40.77
C THR A 525 42.00 -60.85 41.38
N ALA A 526 42.02 -60.62 42.70
CA ALA A 526 43.23 -60.62 43.50
C ALA A 526 43.49 -62.03 44.04
N THR A 527 44.69 -62.53 43.82
CA THR A 527 45.18 -63.81 44.34
C THR A 527 46.12 -63.57 45.52
N PHE A 528 45.82 -64.16 46.67
CA PHE A 528 46.62 -64.10 47.89
C PHE A 528 47.42 -65.40 48.04
N ASP A 529 48.74 -65.33 47.97
CA ASP A 529 49.67 -66.47 48.01
C ASP A 529 50.47 -66.49 49.34
N VAL A 530 50.33 -67.59 50.08
CA VAL A 530 51.03 -67.90 51.33
C VAL A 530 51.91 -69.13 51.10
N ASP A 531 53.22 -68.91 50.86
CA ASP A 531 54.21 -69.97 50.58
C ASP A 531 53.78 -70.99 49.49
N GLY A 532 52.94 -70.57 48.52
CA GLY A 532 52.40 -71.41 47.45
C GLY A 532 50.97 -71.95 47.67
N VAL A 533 50.36 -71.70 48.83
CA VAL A 533 48.92 -71.92 49.05
C VAL A 533 48.17 -70.64 48.66
N ILE A 534 47.20 -70.74 47.76
CA ILE A 534 46.47 -69.58 47.23
C ILE A 534 45.01 -69.51 47.68
N SER A 535 44.54 -68.28 47.90
CA SER A 535 43.11 -67.92 47.99
C SER A 535 42.84 -66.72 47.09
N THR A 536 41.58 -66.47 46.72
CA THR A 536 41.22 -65.42 45.74
C THR A 536 40.03 -64.59 46.20
N GLN A 537 40.08 -63.28 45.98
CA GLN A 537 38.93 -62.39 46.06
C GLN A 537 38.70 -61.74 44.70
N THR A 538 37.46 -61.68 44.25
CA THR A 538 37.07 -60.97 43.03
C THR A 538 36.26 -59.74 43.45
N VAL A 539 36.67 -58.56 42.98
CA VAL A 539 36.01 -57.27 43.26
C VAL A 539 35.87 -56.46 41.99
N ASP A 540 34.91 -55.53 41.95
CA ASP A 540 34.75 -54.59 40.84
C ASP A 540 35.99 -53.69 40.69
N TYR A 541 36.23 -53.23 39.46
CA TYR A 541 37.25 -52.24 39.14
C TYR A 541 37.12 -51.01 40.06
N GLN A 542 38.27 -50.52 40.54
CA GLN A 542 38.37 -49.48 41.56
C GLN A 542 37.75 -49.81 42.95
N GLY A 543 37.20 -51.01 43.14
CA GLY A 543 36.80 -51.51 44.46
C GLY A 543 37.99 -51.74 45.38
N LEU A 544 37.77 -51.71 46.70
CA LEU A 544 38.78 -52.11 47.68
C LEU A 544 38.73 -53.62 47.89
N LEU A 545 39.89 -54.21 48.16
CA LEU A 545 39.99 -55.60 48.64
C LEU A 545 39.75 -55.64 50.15
N GLU A 546 39.20 -56.75 50.62
CA GLU A 546 39.14 -57.06 52.05
C GLU A 546 40.50 -57.67 52.45
N GLU A 547 41.09 -57.26 53.58
CA GLU A 547 42.34 -57.88 54.03
C GLU A 547 42.04 -59.30 54.55
N PRO A 548 42.51 -60.38 53.88
CA PRO A 548 42.22 -61.72 54.34
C PRO A 548 42.98 -61.99 55.65
N PRO A 549 42.45 -62.90 56.51
CA PRO A 549 43.00 -63.15 57.84
C PRO A 549 44.51 -63.37 57.83
N ALA A 550 45.22 -62.64 58.69
CA ALA A 550 46.68 -62.65 58.77
C ALA A 550 47.20 -64.10 58.92
N PRO A 551 47.97 -64.63 57.94
CA PRO A 551 48.39 -66.02 57.96
C PRO A 551 49.39 -66.26 59.11
N THR A 552 49.25 -67.41 59.78
CA THR A 552 50.12 -67.82 60.89
C THR A 552 51.24 -68.73 60.39
N LYS A 553 52.49 -68.43 60.77
CA LYS A 553 53.68 -69.22 60.41
C LYS A 553 54.56 -69.41 61.65
N ASP A 554 54.78 -70.65 62.07
CA ASP A 554 55.42 -70.95 63.35
C ASP A 554 56.78 -70.26 63.52
N GLY A 555 56.87 -69.37 64.51
CA GLY A 555 58.06 -68.58 64.81
C GLY A 555 58.23 -67.31 63.96
N TYR A 556 57.21 -66.85 63.23
CA TYR A 556 57.26 -65.63 62.42
C TYR A 556 55.94 -64.81 62.44
N THR A 557 56.03 -63.52 62.78
CA THR A 557 54.97 -62.51 62.61
C THR A 557 54.79 -62.20 61.12
N PHE A 558 53.53 -62.13 60.70
CA PHE A 558 53.12 -61.63 59.40
C PHE A 558 53.33 -60.11 59.30
N THR A 559 54.07 -59.64 58.30
CA THR A 559 54.36 -58.20 58.11
C THR A 559 53.37 -57.51 57.17
N GLY A 560 52.67 -58.27 56.33
CA GLY A 560 51.67 -57.77 55.40
C GLY A 560 51.63 -58.52 54.07
N TRP A 561 50.66 -58.13 53.25
CA TRP A 561 50.52 -58.55 51.85
C TRP A 561 51.33 -57.62 50.94
N TYR A 562 52.12 -58.18 50.01
CA TYR A 562 53.02 -57.41 49.12
C TYR A 562 52.84 -57.80 47.66
N ASN A 563 53.04 -56.88 46.73
CA ASN A 563 52.92 -57.13 45.28
C ASN A 563 54.05 -57.99 44.65
N ALA A 564 54.96 -58.55 45.45
CA ALA A 564 56.02 -59.47 45.02
C ALA A 564 56.34 -60.53 46.09
N LYS A 565 56.90 -61.69 45.68
CA LYS A 565 57.26 -62.80 46.59
C LYS A 565 58.36 -62.48 47.61
N SER A 566 59.14 -61.42 47.37
CA SER A 566 60.17 -60.94 48.29
C SER A 566 60.42 -59.46 48.06
N GLY A 567 60.20 -58.62 49.08
CA GLY A 567 60.18 -57.16 48.90
C GLY A 567 58.96 -56.69 48.09
N GLY A 568 59.10 -55.59 47.34
CA GLY A 568 57.97 -54.94 46.68
C GLY A 568 57.23 -53.97 47.61
N THR A 569 56.04 -53.53 47.18
CA THR A 569 55.19 -52.59 47.92
C THR A 569 54.18 -53.36 48.76
N LYS A 570 54.01 -52.99 50.04
CA LYS A 570 52.90 -53.49 50.87
C LYS A 570 51.58 -52.96 50.31
N TRP A 571 50.60 -53.82 50.13
CA TRP A 571 49.25 -53.45 49.75
C TRP A 571 48.53 -52.80 50.93
N ASP A 572 47.89 -51.66 50.68
CA ASP A 572 47.06 -50.94 51.63
C ASP A 572 45.59 -51.19 51.31
N PHE A 573 44.92 -52.04 52.08
CA PHE A 573 43.51 -52.39 51.87
C PHE A 573 42.53 -51.22 52.08
N THR A 574 43.00 -50.10 52.65
CA THR A 574 42.19 -48.88 52.82
C THR A 574 42.27 -47.97 51.58
N ASN A 575 43.41 -47.93 50.89
CA ASN A 575 43.71 -46.93 49.85
C ASN A 575 44.07 -47.53 48.48
N ASN A 576 44.43 -48.80 48.37
CA ASN A 576 44.76 -49.45 47.11
C ASN A 576 43.51 -50.09 46.49
N GLN A 577 43.00 -49.40 45.49
CA GLN A 577 41.88 -49.85 44.67
C GLN A 577 42.32 -50.91 43.65
N MET A 578 41.40 -51.81 43.28
CA MET A 578 41.64 -52.87 42.30
C MET A 578 41.88 -52.29 40.89
N PRO A 579 43.03 -52.57 40.24
CA PRO A 579 43.32 -52.07 38.90
C PRO A 579 42.54 -52.84 37.82
N ALA A 580 42.61 -52.40 36.57
CA ALA A 580 41.94 -53.01 35.41
C ALA A 580 42.57 -54.34 34.94
N LYS A 581 43.06 -55.16 35.88
CA LYS A 581 43.69 -56.48 35.66
C LYS A 581 43.72 -57.28 36.96
N ASP A 582 43.82 -58.59 36.83
CA ASP A 582 44.09 -59.48 37.97
C ASP A 582 45.46 -59.18 38.60
N ILE A 583 45.59 -59.40 39.91
CA ILE A 583 46.81 -59.17 40.68
C ILE A 583 47.17 -60.36 41.56
N THR A 584 48.43 -60.43 41.99
CA THR A 584 48.86 -61.38 43.03
C THR A 584 49.55 -60.64 44.17
N LEU A 585 49.10 -60.92 45.39
CA LEU A 585 49.63 -60.39 46.63
C LEU A 585 50.20 -61.57 47.45
N TYR A 586 51.38 -61.38 48.01
CA TYR A 586 52.17 -62.42 48.67
C TYR A 586 52.33 -62.10 50.15
N ALA A 587 52.13 -63.10 51.01
CA ALA A 587 52.35 -62.94 52.43
C ALA A 587 53.84 -62.89 52.74
N GLN A 588 54.29 -61.84 53.45
CA GLN A 588 55.65 -61.72 53.95
C GLN A 588 55.69 -61.75 55.49
N PHE A 589 56.82 -62.18 56.04
CA PHE A 589 56.95 -62.57 57.44
C PHE A 589 58.31 -62.17 58.03
N SER A 590 58.34 -61.71 59.28
CA SER A 590 59.52 -61.45 60.11
C SER A 590 59.62 -62.47 61.24
N LYS A 591 60.82 -62.83 61.70
CA LYS A 591 61.00 -63.90 62.71
C LYS A 591 60.83 -63.38 64.15
N ASP A 592 60.18 -64.16 65.01
CA ASP A 592 59.66 -63.71 66.31
C ASP A 592 60.47 -64.13 67.54
N ALA A 593 60.25 -63.39 68.63
CA ALA A 593 60.71 -63.68 69.98
C ALA A 593 59.51 -64.00 70.91
N ALA A 594 59.76 -64.81 71.95
CA ALA A 594 58.70 -65.40 72.79
C ALA A 594 57.90 -64.38 73.66
N SER A 595 56.69 -64.77 74.06
CA SER A 595 55.54 -63.87 74.18
C SER A 595 54.71 -63.97 75.49
N GLY A 596 53.75 -63.05 75.64
CA GLY A 596 52.61 -63.08 76.57
C GLY A 596 52.12 -61.67 76.94
N GLY A 597 50.82 -61.33 76.99
CA GLY A 597 49.58 -62.07 76.61
C GLY A 597 48.31 -61.29 77.06
N ASP A 598 47.12 -61.71 76.59
CA ASP A 598 45.75 -61.19 76.95
C ASP A 598 45.42 -59.71 76.53
N GLY A 599 44.17 -59.27 76.24
CA GLY A 599 42.87 -59.94 75.99
C GLY A 599 41.62 -59.01 76.05
N GLY A 600 40.59 -59.18 75.17
CA GLY A 600 39.15 -58.84 75.42
C GLY A 600 38.41 -57.61 74.79
N GLY A 601 37.21 -57.85 74.20
CA GLY A 601 36.01 -56.95 74.02
C GLY A 601 35.99 -55.79 72.97
N THR A 602 34.87 -55.14 72.56
CA THR A 602 33.38 -55.40 72.55
C THR A 602 32.56 -54.26 71.79
N ASP A 603 31.46 -54.61 71.09
CA ASP A 603 30.15 -53.90 70.77
C ASP A 603 29.92 -52.57 69.96
N GLU A 604 28.73 -52.52 69.27
CA GLU A 604 27.78 -51.42 68.79
C GLU A 604 28.27 -50.19 67.94
N GLY A 605 27.47 -49.32 67.22
CA GLY A 605 26.03 -49.13 66.84
C GLY A 605 25.70 -47.68 66.27
N GLY A 606 24.57 -47.38 65.58
CA GLY A 606 24.15 -46.00 65.06
C GLY A 606 23.02 -46.01 63.97
N GLY A 607 22.42 -44.95 63.34
CA GLY A 607 22.51 -43.45 63.28
C GLY A 607 21.18 -42.77 62.74
N ASN A 608 21.18 -41.86 61.70
CA ASN A 608 20.04 -41.32 60.83
C ASN A 608 19.59 -39.78 60.83
N SER A 609 19.20 -39.21 59.63
CA SER A 609 18.10 -38.20 59.20
C SER A 609 17.96 -36.63 59.46
N GLU A 610 17.11 -35.94 58.60
CA GLU A 610 16.28 -34.62 58.68
C GLU A 610 16.78 -33.20 58.13
N ASN A 611 16.03 -32.08 57.79
CA ASN A 611 14.68 -31.70 57.18
C ASN A 611 14.40 -30.12 56.95
N SER A 612 13.25 -29.63 56.35
CA SER A 612 12.54 -28.25 56.35
C SER A 612 12.85 -27.06 55.33
N THR A 613 12.10 -25.93 54.99
CA THR A 613 10.64 -25.45 54.77
C THR A 613 10.39 -23.93 54.30
N ASP A 614 9.33 -23.59 53.48
CA ASP A 614 8.45 -22.33 53.28
C ASP A 614 8.97 -20.91 52.74
N GLY A 615 8.25 -19.83 52.25
CA GLY A 615 6.83 -19.43 51.88
C GLY A 615 6.51 -17.90 51.47
N THR A 616 5.24 -17.50 51.07
CA THR A 616 4.56 -16.11 50.92
C THR A 616 4.78 -15.19 49.63
N THR A 617 4.16 -14.02 49.22
CA THR A 617 2.84 -13.17 49.19
C THR A 617 3.03 -11.87 48.26
N ASN A 618 2.24 -10.78 47.91
CA ASN A 618 0.83 -10.21 47.69
C ASN A 618 0.94 -8.69 47.12
N THR A 619 0.05 -7.71 46.70
CA THR A 619 -1.37 -7.31 46.24
C THR A 619 -1.42 -5.73 45.96
N ASP A 620 -2.34 -4.88 45.39
CA ASP A 620 -3.63 -4.78 44.57
C ASP A 620 -4.02 -3.25 44.18
N THR A 621 -5.16 -2.90 43.47
CA THR A 621 -6.00 -1.60 43.38
C THR A 621 -6.35 -0.84 42.00
N ILE A 622 -7.18 0.27 41.98
CA ILE A 622 -8.18 0.71 40.89
C ILE A 622 -8.55 2.26 40.69
N ASN A 623 -9.25 2.69 39.57
CA ASN A 623 -10.12 3.93 39.23
C ASN A 623 -9.54 5.18 38.40
N HIS A 624 -10.21 6.19 37.74
CA HIS A 624 -11.62 6.73 37.50
C HIS A 624 -11.87 7.60 36.18
N ILE A 625 -12.83 8.58 36.08
CA ILE A 625 -13.42 9.34 34.87
C ILE A 625 -13.63 10.92 35.05
N VAL A 626 -14.12 11.89 34.17
CA VAL A 626 -15.32 12.14 33.26
C VAL A 626 -15.17 13.29 32.14
N LEU A 627 -16.25 13.99 31.62
CA LEU A 627 -16.41 14.97 30.43
C LEU A 627 -17.50 16.11 30.69
N PRO A 628 -18.18 16.94 29.78
CA PRO A 628 -18.19 17.30 28.29
C PRO A 628 -18.58 18.81 27.83
N ALA A 629 -18.95 19.08 26.53
CA ALA A 629 -19.89 20.14 25.90
C ALA A 629 -19.45 21.65 25.57
N THR A 630 -20.05 22.59 24.74
CA THR A 630 -20.96 22.74 23.50
C THR A 630 -21.17 24.26 23.01
N GLY A 631 -21.56 24.62 21.74
CA GLY A 631 -22.11 25.98 21.30
C GLY A 631 -22.29 26.32 19.75
N ASP A 632 -23.25 27.20 19.30
CA ASP A 632 -23.67 27.53 17.87
C ASP A 632 -24.31 28.96 17.65
N HIS A 633 -24.51 29.49 16.39
CA HIS A 633 -25.67 30.33 15.88
C HIS A 633 -25.58 30.97 14.43
N ARG A 634 -26.70 31.52 13.87
CA ARG A 634 -26.96 31.88 12.42
C ARG A 634 -27.63 33.27 12.14
N VAL A 635 -27.54 33.84 10.90
CA VAL A 635 -28.31 35.02 10.35
C VAL A 635 -28.60 34.90 8.80
N LEU A 636 -29.32 35.84 8.13
CA LEU A 636 -30.07 35.70 6.84
C LEU A 636 -29.84 36.77 5.70
N PHE A 637 -29.88 36.35 4.40
CA PHE A 637 -30.33 37.05 3.12
C PHE A 637 -29.70 38.42 2.66
N PRO A 638 -29.91 38.99 1.42
CA PRO A 638 -30.48 38.51 0.11
C PRO A 638 -29.78 38.92 -1.26
N ILE A 639 -29.84 38.04 -2.28
CA ILE A 639 -30.27 38.24 -3.73
C ILE A 639 -29.41 39.03 -4.80
N PHE A 640 -29.59 38.58 -6.07
CA PHE A 640 -28.99 39.00 -7.37
C PHE A 640 -27.47 38.79 -7.43
N ILE A 641 -26.68 38.91 -8.52
CA ILE A 641 -26.84 39.35 -9.93
C ILE A 641 -26.00 38.39 -10.81
N GLY A 642 -26.36 38.12 -12.08
CA GLY A 642 -25.65 37.16 -12.94
C GLY A 642 -25.38 37.60 -14.39
N THR A 643 -24.35 38.41 -14.62
CA THR A 643 -23.87 38.82 -15.97
C THR A 643 -22.35 38.79 -16.13
N PHE A 644 -21.62 38.12 -15.22
CA PHE A 644 -20.16 38.28 -15.10
C PHE A 644 -19.30 37.15 -15.73
N LEU A 645 -19.81 35.93 -15.87
CA LEU A 645 -19.00 34.75 -16.26
C LEU A 645 -19.35 34.12 -17.63
N THR A 646 -20.04 34.83 -18.53
CA THR A 646 -20.32 34.32 -19.90
C THR A 646 -19.10 34.42 -20.83
N GLY A 647 -17.97 33.85 -20.41
CA GLY A 647 -16.72 33.75 -21.15
C GLY A 647 -16.68 32.51 -22.05
N LEU A 648 -17.21 32.64 -23.27
CA LEU A 648 -16.86 31.82 -24.43
C LEU A 648 -17.15 30.30 -24.40
N ALA A 649 -18.38 29.89 -24.07
CA ALA A 649 -18.88 28.53 -24.33
C ALA A 649 -19.20 28.27 -25.83
N LEU A 650 -18.23 28.51 -26.74
CA LEU A 650 -18.49 28.60 -28.19
C LEU A 650 -17.45 27.85 -29.05
N LEU A 651 -17.13 26.60 -28.68
CA LEU A 651 -16.16 25.76 -29.42
C LEU A 651 -16.59 24.29 -29.68
N THR A 652 -17.87 23.93 -29.52
CA THR A 652 -18.35 22.53 -29.70
C THR A 652 -19.16 22.29 -30.98
N LEU A 653 -19.50 23.33 -31.76
CA LEU A 653 -20.30 23.21 -32.99
C LEU A 653 -19.51 23.45 -34.28
N ARG A 654 -18.40 22.70 -34.48
CA ARG A 654 -17.76 22.61 -35.82
C ARG A 654 -17.02 21.30 -36.13
N ARG A 655 -17.72 20.16 -35.97
CA ARG A 655 -17.39 18.90 -36.65
C ARG A 655 -18.63 18.22 -37.25
N LYS A 656 -19.05 18.74 -38.40
CA LYS A 656 -19.56 17.99 -39.55
C LYS A 656 -18.92 18.59 -40.80
#